data_AF-A0A8C1E0E1-F1
#
_entry.id   AF-A0A8C1E0E1-F1
#
_cell.length_a   1.000
_cell.length_b   1.000
_cell.length_c   1.000
_cell.angle_alpha   90.00
_cell.angle_beta   90.00
_cell.angle_gamma   90.00
#
_symmetry.space_group_name_H-M   'P 1'
#
loop_
_entity.id
_entity.type
_entity.pdbx_description
1 polymer ?
#
loop_
_entity_poly.entity_id
_entity_poly.type
_entity_poly.pdbx_seq_one_letter_code
_entity_poly.pdbx_strand_id
1 'polypeptide(L)'
;MTINNNNKYLSDRLSCLCRPLKGLENRQVIQIACGDHHSVALTNDGQVFVWGENSHGQLGLRKDHPGSPSAQHVQSLSGVPLAQISAGGDHSFVLSLSGVVFGWGKNSAGQLGLGDTTDRHIPTIINSLQFKKTVSISCGGEHTATLSKGGTVFTFGSGGRGQLGHKSFRDEHHPRVVAELWGSEVSQVTCGRHHTLVSVASSKMIYSFGCGMQGQLGNGEMIKQSVPFPVDLPTECNHDYTIEKIIAGENHSFALFFKELESKGKSNPSRPVLTLNDRMIDRWLSGTDPWATIKQEINTVFSSAASLNGSFLKTSCDDHYQTSEDHCGLDFDLVKSSFAKLSGNKSLISEVVKVVQQTLLPSLNPNPVGVESLRVYLLLPELIRRLKKQKTELTEALASKILQLDPDSHKVLEKYWSKLPDDWLNSLVKLFHNASAELIEQISCDEMDCDLTRRLKKFLKILQMIYQVCCSANRDIPNRDFIIHEISDLLDTLQATLDKLFLPVLGFVLSDDLEDMVKLKDYCFETINILVKFPFVADTVSKKKMFCYLQVLFQSLPDPHRIILNGNVLHINRESVLTDTLKYLRQKTHAFRYPLQVTFIGENGVDMRGLSAEFFFLLSQSLVKWEKKVLEIHESSLVWFNPDGMQANRDFYYLGVICGMALYNHHYINIDFPLALFKKLLQQSPTLNDLEELSPVEARTLKSLLEEDEDEVVDMFSFDFTVNGEKLIPNGDQIRVTKANRQKYVDLYVDFVFNKSVKKQFEHFSRGFFKGCPLDAWSMFHPEELQELLHGSPKYEWKELQQCASYEKCSASDELIKNFWTVFFELSEENKKKFLIFLYGTDRVPVGGFSKRSLKILLLECPDADDRLPEAQTCFGRLILPKYSDTNTLRDKLIHVINFCKVFGRA
;
A
#
# COMPACT_ATOMS: atom_id res chain seq x y z
N MET A 1 -66.38 -13.57 41.33
CA MET A 1 -66.00 -13.17 42.70
C MET A 1 -66.58 -14.20 43.65
N THR A 2 -65.74 -14.92 44.37
CA THR A 2 -66.17 -15.85 45.41
C THR A 2 -65.26 -15.63 46.61
N ILE A 3 -65.85 -15.25 47.74
CA ILE A 3 -65.16 -14.98 49.01
C ILE A 3 -65.14 -16.29 49.80
N ASN A 4 -64.01 -16.63 50.41
CA ASN A 4 -63.95 -17.66 51.45
C ASN A 4 -63.40 -17.07 52.76
N ASN A 5 -63.84 -17.66 53.87
CA ASN A 5 -64.00 -17.13 55.23
C ASN A 5 -62.72 -16.76 56.03
N ASN A 6 -61.62 -16.36 55.39
CA ASN A 6 -60.36 -16.12 56.12
C ASN A 6 -59.77 -14.71 56.04
N ASN A 7 -60.48 -13.70 55.50
CA ASN A 7 -60.06 -12.28 55.52
C ASN A 7 -58.55 -12.05 55.25
N LYS A 8 -57.92 -12.88 54.41
CA LYS A 8 -56.57 -12.69 53.92
C LYS A 8 -56.67 -12.35 52.45
N TYR A 9 -56.37 -11.09 52.15
CA TYR A 9 -56.08 -10.65 50.79
C TYR A 9 -54.90 -11.50 50.28
N LEU A 10 -55.16 -12.43 49.37
CA LEU A 10 -54.13 -12.97 48.49
C LEU A 10 -53.76 -11.86 47.51
N SER A 11 -52.78 -11.03 47.88
CA SER A 11 -52.14 -10.11 46.94
C SER A 11 -51.18 -10.90 46.05
N ASP A 12 -51.72 -11.64 45.09
CA ASP A 12 -50.93 -12.32 44.05
C ASP A 12 -50.52 -11.32 42.94
N ARG A 13 -49.90 -10.21 43.34
CA ARG A 13 -49.42 -9.14 42.44
C ARG A 13 -47.88 -9.04 42.45
N LEU A 14 -47.19 -10.12 42.12
CA LEU A 14 -45.71 -10.15 42.07
C LEU A 14 -45.10 -10.34 40.67
N SER A 15 -45.86 -10.24 39.57
CA SER A 15 -45.32 -10.47 38.21
C SER A 15 -45.27 -9.29 37.24
N CYS A 16 -45.57 -8.05 37.66
CA CYS A 16 -45.55 -6.87 36.76
C CYS A 16 -44.54 -5.77 37.16
N LEU A 17 -43.37 -6.14 37.70
CA LEU A 17 -42.28 -5.18 37.85
C LEU A 17 -41.59 -4.99 36.50
N CYS A 18 -41.63 -3.77 35.95
CA CYS A 18 -40.82 -3.39 34.80
C CYS A 18 -39.34 -3.61 35.15
N ARG A 19 -38.61 -4.35 34.30
CA ARG A 19 -37.18 -4.61 34.48
C ARG A 19 -36.40 -4.09 33.27
N PRO A 20 -35.18 -3.57 33.45
CA PRO A 20 -34.28 -3.28 32.34
C PRO A 20 -34.10 -4.52 31.45
N LEU A 21 -34.14 -4.32 30.13
CA LEU A 21 -33.93 -5.41 29.17
C LEU A 21 -32.47 -5.88 29.22
N LYS A 22 -32.26 -7.18 29.30
CA LYS A 22 -30.93 -7.78 29.34
C LYS A 22 -30.12 -7.42 28.09
N GLY A 23 -28.95 -6.82 28.28
CA GLY A 23 -28.05 -6.33 27.22
C GLY A 23 -28.08 -4.81 27.02
N LEU A 24 -29.09 -4.11 27.55
CA LEU A 24 -29.28 -2.65 27.41
C LEU A 24 -29.19 -1.89 28.75
N GLU A 25 -28.89 -2.54 29.87
CA GLU A 25 -29.07 -1.97 31.22
C GLU A 25 -28.24 -0.72 31.51
N ASN A 26 -27.11 -0.54 30.83
CA ASN A 26 -26.19 0.60 31.01
C ASN A 26 -25.98 1.39 29.71
N ARG A 27 -26.95 1.36 28.79
CA ARG A 27 -26.84 1.98 27.47
C ARG A 27 -27.92 3.03 27.28
N GLN A 28 -27.56 4.16 26.70
CA GLN A 28 -28.52 5.20 26.38
C GLN A 28 -29.16 4.90 25.01
N VAL A 29 -30.36 4.33 25.03
CA VAL A 29 -31.16 4.08 23.82
C VAL A 29 -31.80 5.39 23.34
N ILE A 30 -31.64 5.69 22.04
CA ILE A 30 -32.16 6.91 21.40
C ILE A 30 -33.32 6.62 20.43
N GLN A 31 -33.45 5.37 19.96
CA GLN A 31 -34.57 4.96 19.11
C GLN A 31 -34.90 3.48 19.32
N ILE A 32 -36.19 3.13 19.22
CA ILE A 32 -36.69 1.76 19.20
C ILE A 32 -37.62 1.61 17.99
N ALA A 33 -37.54 0.47 17.31
CA ALA A 33 -38.49 0.05 16.28
C ALA A 33 -38.92 -1.40 16.56
N CYS A 34 -40.19 -1.72 16.33
CA CYS A 34 -40.75 -3.04 16.59
C CYS A 34 -41.39 -3.59 15.32
N GLY A 35 -41.08 -4.84 14.99
CA GLY A 35 -41.80 -5.63 13.99
C GLY A 35 -42.84 -6.54 14.64
N ASP A 36 -43.31 -7.54 13.91
CA ASP A 36 -44.36 -8.46 14.39
C ASP A 36 -43.84 -9.32 15.57
N HIS A 37 -42.60 -9.82 15.46
CA HIS A 37 -42.00 -10.72 16.47
C HIS A 37 -40.56 -10.35 16.84
N HIS A 38 -40.08 -9.17 16.47
CA HIS A 38 -38.74 -8.68 16.82
C HIS A 38 -38.73 -7.20 17.15
N SER A 39 -37.62 -6.76 17.74
CA SER A 39 -37.40 -5.35 18.09
C SER A 39 -35.96 -4.97 17.82
N VAL A 40 -35.77 -3.70 17.49
CA VAL A 40 -34.49 -3.08 17.16
C VAL A 40 -34.34 -1.83 18.02
N ALA A 41 -33.17 -1.63 18.61
CA ALA A 41 -32.82 -0.44 19.38
C ALA A 41 -31.53 0.17 18.83
N LEU A 42 -31.49 1.50 18.75
CA LEU A 42 -30.31 2.28 18.43
C LEU A 42 -29.86 3.03 19.67
N THR A 43 -28.58 2.91 20.03
CA THR A 43 -27.96 3.61 21.15
C THR A 43 -27.29 4.91 20.70
N ASN A 44 -27.05 5.82 21.65
CA ASN A 44 -26.43 7.13 21.41
C ASN A 44 -25.01 7.06 20.84
N ASP A 45 -24.29 5.95 21.07
CA ASP A 45 -22.99 5.62 20.50
C ASP A 45 -23.08 4.91 19.15
N GLY A 46 -24.27 4.78 18.56
CA GLY A 46 -24.47 4.24 17.21
C GLY A 46 -24.44 2.72 17.09
N GLN A 47 -24.57 2.01 18.20
CA GLN A 47 -24.71 0.55 18.18
C GLN A 47 -26.18 0.14 17.98
N VAL A 48 -26.39 -0.92 17.21
CA VAL A 48 -27.72 -1.48 16.94
C VAL A 48 -27.89 -2.78 17.70
N PHE A 49 -28.96 -2.86 18.49
CA PHE A 49 -29.34 -4.04 19.24
C PHE A 49 -30.64 -4.62 18.74
N VAL A 50 -30.73 -5.94 18.67
CA VAL A 50 -31.88 -6.68 18.13
C VAL A 50 -32.27 -7.85 19.05
N TRP A 51 -33.55 -8.15 19.15
CA TRP A 51 -34.05 -9.33 19.87
C TRP A 51 -35.43 -9.76 19.33
N GLY A 52 -35.84 -10.99 19.64
CA GLY A 52 -37.06 -11.63 19.18
C GLY A 52 -36.79 -12.79 18.23
N GLU A 53 -37.71 -13.01 17.30
CA GLU A 53 -37.66 -14.07 16.29
C GLU A 53 -36.63 -13.78 15.19
N ASN A 54 -36.04 -14.83 14.60
CA ASN A 54 -35.07 -14.72 13.51
C ASN A 54 -35.34 -15.70 12.35
N SER A 55 -36.58 -16.19 12.20
CA SER A 55 -36.97 -17.20 11.21
C SER A 55 -36.67 -16.78 9.76
N HIS A 56 -36.70 -15.48 9.48
CA HIS A 56 -36.41 -14.89 8.16
C HIS A 56 -35.12 -14.08 8.16
N GLY A 57 -34.32 -14.13 9.24
CA GLY A 57 -33.12 -13.33 9.39
C GLY A 57 -33.34 -11.89 9.85
N GLN A 58 -34.52 -11.51 10.34
CA GLN A 58 -34.91 -10.14 10.72
C GLN A 58 -34.06 -9.51 11.84
N LEU A 59 -33.26 -10.30 12.57
CA LEU A 59 -32.25 -9.79 13.51
C LEU A 59 -30.93 -9.41 12.82
N GLY A 60 -30.63 -9.92 11.62
CA GLY A 60 -29.41 -9.56 10.89
C GLY A 60 -28.12 -10.17 11.48
N LEU A 61 -28.26 -11.20 12.32
CA LEU A 61 -27.17 -11.87 13.05
C LEU A 61 -26.61 -13.09 12.31
N ARG A 62 -26.81 -13.21 10.99
CA ARG A 62 -26.53 -14.39 10.13
C ARG A 62 -27.61 -15.48 10.26
N LYS A 63 -27.60 -16.42 9.30
CA LYS A 63 -28.64 -17.43 9.08
C LYS A 63 -28.76 -18.44 10.22
N ASP A 64 -27.63 -18.85 10.80
CA ASP A 64 -27.59 -19.92 11.80
C ASP A 64 -27.88 -19.45 13.23
N HIS A 65 -28.13 -18.15 13.42
CA HIS A 65 -28.46 -17.60 14.73
C HIS A 65 -29.95 -17.80 15.04
N PRO A 66 -30.31 -18.51 16.14
CA PRO A 66 -31.71 -18.60 16.55
C PRO A 66 -32.22 -17.24 17.06
N GLY A 67 -33.54 -17.13 17.17
CA GLY A 67 -34.16 -16.00 17.87
C GLY A 67 -33.67 -15.91 19.32
N SER A 68 -33.63 -14.71 19.87
CA SER A 68 -33.13 -14.45 21.23
C SER A 68 -34.03 -13.48 21.98
N PRO A 69 -34.46 -13.77 23.22
CA PRO A 69 -35.23 -12.83 24.02
C PRO A 69 -34.38 -11.72 24.64
N SER A 70 -33.05 -11.80 24.54
CA SER A 70 -32.11 -10.79 25.06
C SER A 70 -31.50 -9.99 23.93
N ALA A 71 -31.29 -8.68 24.14
CA ALA A 71 -30.72 -7.78 23.15
C ALA A 71 -29.33 -8.25 22.69
N GLN A 72 -29.16 -8.42 21.38
CA GLN A 72 -27.92 -8.84 20.71
C GLN A 72 -27.37 -7.70 19.87
N HIS A 73 -26.05 -7.50 19.89
CA HIS A 73 -25.40 -6.45 19.10
C HIS A 73 -25.21 -6.87 17.64
N VAL A 74 -25.66 -6.04 16.69
CA VAL A 74 -25.42 -6.21 15.25
C VAL A 74 -24.03 -5.65 14.91
N GLN A 75 -22.98 -6.42 15.23
CA GLN A 75 -21.58 -5.99 15.14
C GLN A 75 -21.17 -5.49 13.74
N SER A 76 -21.80 -6.00 12.68
CA SER A 76 -21.51 -5.60 11.30
C SER A 76 -21.74 -4.11 11.05
N LEU A 77 -22.62 -3.45 11.81
CA LEU A 77 -22.96 -2.03 11.67
C LEU A 77 -22.15 -1.08 12.58
N SER A 78 -21.23 -1.58 13.41
CA SER A 78 -20.56 -0.79 14.47
C SER A 78 -19.78 0.45 13.99
N GLY A 79 -19.42 0.50 12.69
CA GLY A 79 -18.72 1.64 12.07
C GLY A 79 -19.61 2.57 11.25
N VAL A 80 -20.88 2.24 11.03
CA VAL A 80 -21.78 3.02 10.18
C VAL A 80 -22.43 4.13 11.01
N PRO A 81 -22.29 5.41 10.64
CA PRO A 81 -22.94 6.49 11.38
C PRO A 81 -24.45 6.50 11.10
N LEU A 82 -25.27 6.01 12.04
CA LEU A 82 -26.71 5.82 11.82
C LEU A 82 -27.55 7.07 12.16
N ALA A 83 -28.54 7.32 11.31
CA ALA A 83 -29.55 8.38 11.45
C ALA A 83 -30.87 7.84 11.99
N GLN A 84 -31.29 6.65 11.54
CA GLN A 84 -32.60 6.09 11.84
C GLN A 84 -32.60 4.56 11.76
N ILE A 85 -33.41 3.91 12.60
CA ILE A 85 -33.83 2.50 12.46
C ILE A 85 -35.31 2.39 12.09
N SER A 86 -35.71 1.31 11.41
CA SER A 86 -37.11 0.99 11.10
C SER A 86 -37.30 -0.53 11.08
N ALA A 87 -38.46 -1.00 11.51
CA ALA A 87 -38.82 -2.42 11.50
C ALA A 87 -40.19 -2.58 10.85
N GLY A 88 -40.30 -3.50 9.90
CA GLY A 88 -41.57 -3.94 9.32
C GLY A 88 -42.03 -5.23 9.97
N GLY A 89 -42.92 -6.00 9.32
CA GLY A 89 -43.43 -7.25 9.89
C GLY A 89 -42.32 -8.22 10.24
N ASP A 90 -41.57 -8.69 9.24
CA ASP A 90 -40.47 -9.66 9.38
C ASP A 90 -39.16 -9.16 8.77
N HIS A 91 -38.97 -7.83 8.70
CA HIS A 91 -37.77 -7.21 8.12
C HIS A 91 -37.37 -5.94 8.88
N SER A 92 -36.12 -5.54 8.69
CA SER A 92 -35.48 -4.45 9.42
C SER A 92 -34.67 -3.59 8.46
N PHE A 93 -34.61 -2.30 8.77
CA PHE A 93 -33.88 -1.30 8.02
C PHE A 93 -33.12 -0.35 8.92
N VAL A 94 -31.98 0.13 8.44
CA VAL A 94 -31.28 1.29 9.02
C VAL A 94 -30.88 2.27 7.93
N LEU A 95 -30.84 3.54 8.31
CA LEU A 95 -30.42 4.67 7.50
C LEU A 95 -29.15 5.27 8.08
N SER A 96 -28.12 5.46 7.26
CA SER A 96 -26.92 6.20 7.67
C SER A 96 -27.10 7.72 7.53
N LEU A 97 -26.25 8.49 8.22
CA LEU A 97 -26.19 9.94 8.08
C LEU A 97 -25.82 10.37 6.66
N SER A 98 -25.16 9.52 5.87
CA SER A 98 -24.86 9.76 4.45
C SER A 98 -25.99 9.30 3.51
N GLY A 99 -27.15 8.93 4.03
CA GLY A 99 -28.31 8.50 3.25
C GLY A 99 -28.20 7.09 2.65
N VAL A 100 -27.25 6.28 3.10
CA VAL A 100 -27.14 4.86 2.69
C VAL A 100 -28.18 4.05 3.46
N VAL A 101 -28.90 3.22 2.73
CA VAL A 101 -29.99 2.39 3.26
C VAL A 101 -29.53 0.94 3.32
N PHE A 102 -29.67 0.33 4.49
CA PHE A 102 -29.41 -1.09 4.70
C PHE A 102 -30.70 -1.79 5.10
N GLY A 103 -30.94 -2.97 4.54
CA GLY A 103 -32.13 -3.77 4.80
C GLY A 103 -31.79 -5.25 4.95
N TRP A 104 -32.57 -5.94 5.79
CA TRP A 104 -32.44 -7.38 6.01
C TRP A 104 -33.74 -7.98 6.57
N GLY A 105 -33.82 -9.31 6.58
CA GLY A 105 -35.00 -10.09 6.95
C GLY A 105 -35.74 -10.66 5.73
N LYS A 106 -37.05 -10.85 5.91
CA LYS A 106 -37.95 -11.40 4.89
C LYS A 106 -38.01 -10.52 3.64
N ASN A 107 -38.03 -11.15 2.47
CA ASN A 107 -38.08 -10.45 1.18
C ASN A 107 -39.02 -11.12 0.17
N SER A 108 -39.95 -11.98 0.60
CA SER A 108 -40.83 -12.73 -0.30
C SER A 108 -41.68 -11.86 -1.26
N ALA A 109 -41.97 -10.60 -0.89
CA ALA A 109 -42.69 -9.63 -1.71
C ALA A 109 -41.77 -8.56 -2.34
N GLY A 110 -40.45 -8.67 -2.16
CA GLY A 110 -39.49 -7.63 -2.55
C GLY A 110 -39.41 -6.44 -1.58
N GLN A 111 -39.86 -6.59 -0.33
CA GLN A 111 -39.90 -5.52 0.67
C GLN A 111 -38.53 -4.97 1.09
N LEU A 112 -37.44 -5.62 0.67
CA LEU A 112 -36.07 -5.12 0.80
C LEU A 112 -35.63 -4.23 -0.37
N GLY A 113 -36.31 -4.26 -1.52
CA GLY A 113 -35.99 -3.40 -2.67
C GLY A 113 -34.71 -3.78 -3.42
N LEU A 114 -34.27 -5.03 -3.29
CA LEU A 114 -33.01 -5.54 -3.86
C LEU A 114 -33.14 -6.07 -5.30
N GLY A 115 -34.34 -6.03 -5.88
CA GLY A 115 -34.63 -6.54 -7.22
C GLY A 115 -34.90 -8.04 -7.30
N ASP A 116 -34.99 -8.71 -6.16
CA ASP A 116 -35.32 -10.12 -6.02
C ASP A 116 -36.26 -10.36 -4.83
N THR A 117 -36.60 -11.63 -4.60
CA THR A 117 -37.49 -12.06 -3.51
C THR A 117 -36.79 -12.96 -2.47
N THR A 118 -35.47 -12.86 -2.33
CA THR A 118 -34.68 -13.72 -1.43
C THR A 118 -34.46 -13.05 -0.08
N ASP A 119 -34.66 -13.78 1.02
CA ASP A 119 -34.42 -13.26 2.37
C ASP A 119 -32.93 -12.93 2.59
N ARG A 120 -32.64 -11.90 3.38
CA ARG A 120 -31.27 -11.51 3.75
C ARG A 120 -31.08 -11.65 5.24
N HIS A 121 -30.12 -12.47 5.65
CA HIS A 121 -29.85 -12.71 7.07
C HIS A 121 -28.79 -11.78 7.69
N ILE A 122 -28.29 -10.82 6.90
CA ILE A 122 -27.33 -9.80 7.33
C ILE A 122 -27.70 -8.44 6.71
N PRO A 123 -27.36 -7.32 7.36
CA PRO A 123 -27.55 -5.99 6.78
C PRO A 123 -26.93 -5.89 5.39
N THR A 124 -27.76 -5.58 4.39
CA THR A 124 -27.36 -5.51 2.98
C THR A 124 -27.69 -4.12 2.44
N ILE A 125 -26.80 -3.53 1.63
CA ILE A 125 -27.01 -2.20 1.03
C ILE A 125 -28.04 -2.26 -0.09
N ILE A 126 -28.97 -1.32 -0.12
CA ILE A 126 -29.94 -1.14 -1.22
C ILE A 126 -29.33 -0.16 -2.23
N ASN A 127 -28.55 -0.67 -3.17
CA ASN A 127 -27.82 0.16 -4.15
C ASN A 127 -28.73 1.04 -5.03
N SER A 128 -29.98 0.63 -5.27
CA SER A 128 -30.97 1.41 -6.04
C SER A 128 -31.39 2.72 -5.36
N LEU A 129 -31.17 2.85 -4.05
CA LEU A 129 -31.39 4.08 -3.27
C LEU A 129 -30.11 4.89 -3.05
N GLN A 130 -28.95 4.40 -3.48
CA GLN A 130 -27.69 5.13 -3.34
C GLN A 130 -27.77 6.45 -4.12
N PHE A 131 -27.21 7.51 -3.53
CA PHE A 131 -27.22 8.88 -4.09
C PHE A 131 -28.61 9.53 -4.23
N LYS A 132 -29.70 8.88 -3.75
CA LYS A 132 -31.05 9.47 -3.73
C LYS A 132 -31.29 10.41 -2.55
N LYS A 133 -30.25 10.69 -1.74
CA LYS A 133 -30.30 11.56 -0.56
C LYS A 133 -31.44 11.17 0.41
N THR A 134 -31.54 9.88 0.73
CA THR A 134 -32.56 9.37 1.65
C THR A 134 -32.40 10.00 3.03
N VAL A 135 -33.50 10.51 3.60
CA VAL A 135 -33.54 11.15 4.94
C VAL A 135 -34.48 10.44 5.90
N SER A 136 -35.40 9.61 5.40
CA SER A 136 -36.27 8.82 6.26
C SER A 136 -36.68 7.49 5.63
N ILE A 137 -36.90 6.50 6.48
CA ILE A 137 -37.43 5.18 6.13
C ILE A 137 -38.64 4.88 7.01
N SER A 138 -39.69 4.29 6.42
CA SER A 138 -40.79 3.69 7.18
C SER A 138 -41.16 2.33 6.60
N CYS A 139 -41.13 1.31 7.45
CA CYS A 139 -41.50 -0.05 7.10
C CYS A 139 -42.94 -0.33 7.52
N GLY A 140 -43.73 -0.90 6.62
CA GLY A 140 -45.02 -1.51 6.92
C GLY A 140 -44.90 -3.02 7.12
N GLY A 141 -46.03 -3.73 7.08
CA GLY A 141 -46.04 -5.19 7.30
C GLY A 141 -45.19 -5.93 6.26
N GLU A 142 -45.44 -5.69 4.98
CA GLU A 142 -44.74 -6.34 3.86
C GLU A 142 -44.30 -5.34 2.78
N HIS A 143 -44.17 -4.05 3.12
CA HIS A 143 -43.70 -3.01 2.22
C HIS A 143 -42.81 -2.01 2.95
N THR A 144 -42.06 -1.22 2.19
CA THR A 144 -41.18 -0.19 2.72
C THR A 144 -41.35 1.08 1.89
N ALA A 145 -41.35 2.23 2.57
CA ALA A 145 -41.31 3.54 1.96
C ALA A 145 -40.06 4.30 2.40
N THR A 146 -39.46 5.06 1.49
CA THR A 146 -38.34 5.96 1.79
C THR A 146 -38.63 7.36 1.28
N LEU A 147 -38.12 8.35 2.02
CA LEU A 147 -38.24 9.77 1.69
C LEU A 147 -36.84 10.34 1.45
N SER A 148 -36.66 10.99 0.32
CA SER A 148 -35.45 11.77 0.02
C SER A 148 -35.54 13.19 0.56
N LYS A 149 -34.39 13.85 0.72
CA LYS A 149 -34.29 15.26 1.14
C LYS A 149 -35.08 16.20 0.22
N GLY A 150 -35.22 15.85 -1.05
CA GLY A 150 -35.98 16.62 -2.06
C GLY A 150 -37.47 16.34 -2.10
N GLY A 151 -38.04 15.61 -1.13
CA GLY A 151 -39.48 15.31 -1.08
C GLY A 151 -39.92 14.16 -1.99
N THR A 152 -39.00 13.48 -2.68
CA THR A 152 -39.37 12.28 -3.47
C THR A 152 -39.61 11.09 -2.55
N VAL A 153 -40.76 10.43 -2.72
CA VAL A 153 -41.15 9.19 -2.04
C VAL A 153 -40.93 7.99 -2.95
N PHE A 154 -40.22 6.99 -2.44
CA PHE A 154 -40.08 5.68 -3.07
C PHE A 154 -40.80 4.62 -2.24
N THR A 155 -41.46 3.68 -2.90
CA THR A 155 -42.14 2.55 -2.25
C THR A 155 -41.80 1.25 -2.96
N PHE A 156 -41.74 0.16 -2.21
CA PHE A 156 -41.43 -1.19 -2.70
C PHE A 156 -41.92 -2.27 -1.73
N GLY A 157 -41.99 -3.51 -2.18
CA GLY A 157 -42.57 -4.65 -1.48
C GLY A 157 -43.97 -5.00 -1.97
N SER A 158 -44.83 -5.44 -1.06
CA SER A 158 -46.19 -5.87 -1.38
C SER A 158 -47.06 -4.71 -1.87
N GLY A 159 -47.74 -4.90 -3.01
CA GLY A 159 -48.71 -3.96 -3.57
C GLY A 159 -50.16 -4.42 -3.52
N GLY A 160 -50.43 -5.64 -3.03
CA GLY A 160 -51.76 -6.28 -3.13
C GLY A 160 -52.93 -5.50 -2.50
N ARG A 161 -52.65 -4.58 -1.57
CA ARG A 161 -53.64 -3.70 -0.93
C ARG A 161 -53.58 -2.26 -1.44
N GLY A 162 -52.70 -1.94 -2.40
CA GLY A 162 -52.50 -0.60 -2.95
C GLY A 162 -51.52 0.26 -2.15
N GLN A 163 -50.85 -0.31 -1.14
CA GLN A 163 -50.01 0.40 -0.17
C GLN A 163 -48.73 1.04 -0.74
N LEU A 164 -48.47 0.84 -2.04
CA LEU A 164 -47.36 1.44 -2.78
C LEU A 164 -47.77 2.68 -3.59
N GLY A 165 -49.06 2.94 -3.80
CA GLY A 165 -49.50 4.19 -4.45
C GLY A 165 -49.20 4.31 -5.95
N HIS A 166 -48.87 3.21 -6.64
CA HIS A 166 -48.45 3.21 -8.06
C HIS A 166 -49.59 3.01 -9.07
N LYS A 167 -50.85 3.25 -8.68
CA LYS A 167 -52.04 2.93 -9.51
C LYS A 167 -52.04 1.45 -9.95
N SER A 168 -51.53 0.58 -9.09
CA SER A 168 -51.30 -0.84 -9.34
C SER A 168 -51.46 -1.62 -8.03
N PHE A 169 -51.79 -2.91 -8.16
CA PHE A 169 -51.83 -3.86 -7.04
C PHE A 169 -50.71 -4.90 -7.11
N ARG A 170 -49.72 -4.69 -7.99
CA ARG A 170 -48.55 -5.57 -8.12
C ARG A 170 -47.48 -5.22 -7.10
N ASP A 171 -46.74 -6.24 -6.70
CA ASP A 171 -45.55 -6.06 -5.89
C ASP A 171 -44.44 -5.39 -6.69
N GLU A 172 -43.60 -4.61 -6.02
CA GLU A 172 -42.47 -3.91 -6.61
C GLU A 172 -41.18 -4.36 -5.92
N HIS A 173 -40.31 -5.06 -6.65
CA HIS A 173 -39.06 -5.59 -6.08
C HIS A 173 -37.92 -4.56 -6.09
N HIS A 174 -38.12 -3.42 -6.75
CA HIS A 174 -37.20 -2.29 -6.75
C HIS A 174 -37.92 -1.05 -6.19
N PRO A 175 -37.22 -0.15 -5.49
CA PRO A 175 -37.76 1.14 -5.09
C PRO A 175 -38.30 1.90 -6.30
N ARG A 176 -39.60 2.18 -6.27
CA ARG A 176 -40.30 2.90 -7.34
C ARG A 176 -40.84 4.21 -6.81
N VAL A 177 -40.68 5.27 -7.59
CA VAL A 177 -41.20 6.60 -7.26
C VAL A 177 -42.74 6.58 -7.27
N VAL A 178 -43.34 7.19 -6.24
CA VAL A 178 -44.79 7.46 -6.21
C VAL A 178 -45.07 8.69 -7.09
N ALA A 179 -45.40 8.46 -8.36
CA ALA A 179 -45.52 9.52 -9.37
C ALA A 179 -46.53 10.62 -9.02
N GLU A 180 -47.64 10.28 -8.37
CA GLU A 180 -48.68 11.24 -7.97
C GLU A 180 -48.19 12.25 -6.91
N LEU A 181 -47.11 11.93 -6.19
CA LEU A 181 -46.49 12.81 -5.20
C LEU A 181 -45.24 13.52 -5.76
N TRP A 182 -44.88 13.26 -7.01
CA TRP A 182 -43.69 13.85 -7.61
C TRP A 182 -43.82 15.37 -7.74
N GLY A 183 -42.78 16.09 -7.33
CA GLY A 183 -42.79 17.55 -7.29
C GLY A 183 -43.52 18.15 -6.08
N SER A 184 -44.18 17.33 -5.26
CA SER A 184 -44.68 17.77 -3.96
C SER A 184 -43.53 17.81 -2.95
N GLU A 185 -43.46 18.84 -2.12
CA GLU A 185 -42.49 18.93 -1.03
C GLU A 185 -42.94 18.05 0.16
N VAL A 186 -42.89 16.73 -0.04
CA VAL A 186 -43.22 15.76 1.01
C VAL A 186 -42.25 15.92 2.18
N SER A 187 -42.81 16.07 3.38
CA SER A 187 -42.05 16.27 4.60
C SER A 187 -41.99 15.03 5.50
N GLN A 188 -42.98 14.14 5.41
CA GLN A 188 -43.05 12.93 6.23
C GLN A 188 -43.71 11.77 5.48
N VAL A 189 -43.25 10.56 5.74
CA VAL A 189 -43.87 9.30 5.28
C VAL A 189 -43.92 8.32 6.45
N THR A 190 -45.05 7.62 6.62
CA THR A 190 -45.20 6.56 7.62
C THR A 190 -46.04 5.42 7.07
N CYS A 191 -45.65 4.20 7.37
CA CYS A 191 -46.29 2.97 6.90
C CYS A 191 -46.96 2.25 8.08
N GLY A 192 -48.21 1.85 7.90
CA GLY A 192 -48.89 0.90 8.76
C GLY A 192 -48.78 -0.52 8.20
N ARG A 193 -49.62 -1.45 8.66
CA ARG A 193 -49.54 -2.86 8.23
C ARG A 193 -49.70 -3.03 6.72
N HIS A 194 -50.71 -2.36 6.16
CA HIS A 194 -51.07 -2.44 4.74
C HIS A 194 -51.48 -1.07 4.15
N HIS A 195 -50.99 0.04 4.71
CA HIS A 195 -51.29 1.38 4.21
C HIS A 195 -50.09 2.32 4.44
N THR A 196 -50.09 3.45 3.74
CA THR A 196 -49.04 4.46 3.79
C THR A 196 -49.68 5.83 3.92
N LEU A 197 -49.14 6.67 4.80
CA LEU A 197 -49.51 8.07 4.98
C LEU A 197 -48.34 8.96 4.56
N VAL A 198 -48.66 10.08 3.94
CA VAL A 198 -47.70 11.07 3.47
C VAL A 198 -48.18 12.46 3.85
N SER A 199 -47.29 13.29 4.42
CA SER A 199 -47.58 14.69 4.73
C SER A 199 -46.81 15.60 3.78
N VAL A 200 -47.49 16.61 3.23
CA VAL A 200 -46.90 17.66 2.40
C VAL A 200 -46.96 18.97 3.18
N ALA A 201 -45.81 19.44 3.67
CA ALA A 201 -45.75 20.58 4.57
C ALA A 201 -46.22 21.89 3.92
N SER A 202 -45.89 22.11 2.64
CA SER A 202 -46.23 23.34 1.92
C SER A 202 -47.73 23.52 1.71
N SER A 203 -48.48 22.43 1.56
CA SER A 203 -49.94 22.46 1.38
C SER A 203 -50.73 22.13 2.65
N LYS A 204 -50.06 21.79 3.76
CA LYS A 204 -50.69 21.27 4.99
C LYS A 204 -51.61 20.06 4.74
N MET A 205 -51.38 19.31 3.65
CA MET A 205 -52.20 18.15 3.28
C MET A 205 -51.58 16.85 3.77
N ILE A 206 -52.44 15.90 4.13
CA ILE A 206 -52.07 14.50 4.35
C ILE A 206 -52.71 13.67 3.24
N TYR A 207 -51.93 12.78 2.65
CA TYR A 207 -52.38 11.78 1.69
C TYR A 207 -52.27 10.39 2.31
N SER A 208 -53.21 9.52 1.98
CA SER A 208 -53.23 8.12 2.39
C SER A 208 -53.49 7.20 1.20
N PHE A 209 -52.94 5.99 1.25
CA PHE A 209 -53.19 4.94 0.25
C PHE A 209 -52.91 3.55 0.84
N GLY A 210 -53.51 2.52 0.26
CA GLY A 210 -53.44 1.13 0.73
C GLY A 210 -54.79 0.59 1.19
N CYS A 211 -54.78 -0.27 2.20
CA CYS A 211 -55.98 -0.86 2.76
C CYS A 211 -56.78 0.19 3.54
N GLY A 212 -58.05 0.42 3.18
CA GLY A 212 -58.99 1.26 3.92
C GLY A 212 -60.16 0.50 4.55
N MET A 213 -60.09 -0.84 4.59
CA MET A 213 -61.21 -1.69 5.06
C MET A 213 -61.62 -1.46 6.52
N GLN A 214 -60.82 -0.75 7.31
CA GLN A 214 -61.09 -0.39 8.71
C GLN A 214 -61.13 1.14 8.91
N GLY A 215 -61.24 1.91 7.83
CA GLY A 215 -61.25 3.39 7.87
C GLY A 215 -59.88 4.03 8.10
N GLN A 216 -58.79 3.26 8.09
CA GLN A 216 -57.44 3.76 8.39
C GLN A 216 -56.90 4.77 7.37
N LEU A 217 -57.52 4.90 6.19
CA LEU A 217 -57.16 5.93 5.21
C LEU A 217 -57.73 7.31 5.56
N GLY A 218 -58.77 7.38 6.40
CA GLY A 218 -59.30 8.65 6.91
C GLY A 218 -59.95 9.56 5.87
N ASN A 219 -60.40 9.05 4.73
CA ASN A 219 -61.06 9.80 3.65
C ASN A 219 -62.55 9.43 3.49
N GLY A 220 -63.17 8.94 4.57
CA GLY A 220 -64.57 8.52 4.59
C GLY A 220 -64.89 7.20 3.86
N GLU A 221 -63.97 6.67 3.05
CA GLU A 221 -64.19 5.44 2.27
C GLU A 221 -63.61 4.19 2.94
N MET A 222 -64.35 3.07 2.90
CA MET A 222 -63.91 1.77 3.41
C MET A 222 -63.43 0.84 2.29
N ILE A 223 -62.56 1.33 1.42
CA ILE A 223 -62.03 0.57 0.26
C ILE A 223 -60.50 0.56 0.23
N LYS A 224 -59.92 -0.34 -0.55
CA LYS A 224 -58.48 -0.27 -0.86
C LYS A 224 -58.23 0.79 -1.95
N GLN A 225 -57.18 1.59 -1.78
CA GLN A 225 -56.79 2.64 -2.73
C GLN A 225 -55.34 2.43 -3.17
N SER A 226 -55.12 2.39 -4.49
CA SER A 226 -53.78 2.17 -5.08
C SER A 226 -53.10 3.46 -5.54
N VAL A 227 -53.71 4.62 -5.26
CA VAL A 227 -53.17 5.95 -5.53
C VAL A 227 -53.32 6.81 -4.27
N PRO A 228 -52.42 7.77 -4.01
CA PRO A 228 -52.53 8.70 -2.89
C PRO A 228 -53.81 9.53 -2.99
N PHE A 229 -54.63 9.53 -1.94
CA PHE A 229 -55.81 10.37 -1.80
C PHE A 229 -55.71 11.27 -0.57
N PRO A 230 -56.22 12.51 -0.62
CA PRO A 230 -56.29 13.38 0.55
C PRO A 230 -57.07 12.73 1.71
N VAL A 231 -56.57 12.92 2.93
CA VAL A 231 -57.27 12.59 4.17
C VAL A 231 -58.26 13.70 4.50
N ASP A 232 -59.46 13.35 4.97
CA ASP A 232 -60.47 14.31 5.41
C ASP A 232 -60.12 14.84 6.80
N LEU A 233 -59.49 16.02 6.84
CA LEU A 233 -59.13 16.70 8.08
C LEU A 233 -60.29 17.54 8.62
N PRO A 234 -60.49 17.61 9.95
CA PRO A 234 -61.46 18.53 10.55
C PRO A 234 -61.18 19.98 10.17
N THR A 235 -62.23 20.77 9.94
CA THR A 235 -62.14 22.19 9.54
C THR A 235 -61.35 23.05 10.54
N GLU A 236 -61.37 22.68 11.82
CA GLU A 236 -60.64 23.34 12.92
C GLU A 236 -59.11 23.25 12.75
N CYS A 237 -58.60 22.25 12.01
CA CYS A 237 -57.16 22.04 11.80
C CYS A 237 -56.56 22.94 10.70
N ASN A 238 -57.38 23.64 9.91
CA ASN A 238 -56.92 24.33 8.69
C ASN A 238 -56.32 25.73 8.88
N HIS A 239 -56.52 26.39 10.03
CA HIS A 239 -56.21 27.82 10.17
C HIS A 239 -55.06 28.12 11.16
N ASP A 240 -55.05 27.51 12.35
CA ASP A 240 -54.12 27.88 13.45
C ASP A 240 -53.05 26.81 13.76
N TYR A 241 -53.11 25.67 13.08
CA TYR A 241 -52.31 24.49 13.39
C TYR A 241 -51.38 24.09 12.23
N THR A 242 -50.23 23.54 12.59
CA THR A 242 -49.32 22.86 11.65
C THR A 242 -49.21 21.38 12.00
N ILE A 243 -49.12 20.52 10.97
CA ILE A 243 -48.87 19.09 11.15
C ILE A 243 -47.45 18.92 11.70
N GLU A 244 -47.35 18.47 12.94
CA GLU A 244 -46.08 18.17 13.59
C GLU A 244 -45.60 16.77 13.20
N LYS A 245 -46.49 15.77 13.27
CA LYS A 245 -46.13 14.37 13.04
C LYS A 245 -47.29 13.53 12.52
N ILE A 246 -47.04 12.71 11.52
CA ILE A 246 -47.94 11.62 11.13
C ILE A 246 -47.44 10.27 11.68
N ILE A 247 -48.36 9.43 12.13
CA ILE A 247 -48.06 8.10 12.68
C ILE A 247 -49.05 7.11 12.11
N ALA A 248 -48.56 6.05 11.46
CA ALA A 248 -49.35 4.88 11.12
C ALA A 248 -49.11 3.78 12.16
N GLY A 249 -50.18 3.38 12.86
CA GLY A 249 -50.22 2.15 13.63
C GLY A 249 -50.53 0.96 12.71
N GLU A 250 -50.78 -0.21 13.31
CA GLU A 250 -51.06 -1.43 12.55
C GLU A 250 -52.20 -1.23 11.53
N ASN A 251 -53.39 -0.86 12.02
CA ASN A 251 -54.56 -0.52 11.21
C ASN A 251 -55.16 0.84 11.62
N HIS A 252 -54.36 1.75 12.14
CA HIS A 252 -54.81 3.07 12.61
C HIS A 252 -53.88 4.16 12.08
N SER A 253 -54.41 5.37 11.94
CA SER A 253 -53.68 6.55 11.47
C SER A 253 -53.88 7.70 12.45
N PHE A 254 -52.79 8.37 12.81
CA PHE A 254 -52.80 9.53 13.70
C PHE A 254 -52.04 10.69 13.05
N ALA A 255 -52.56 11.90 13.21
CA ALA A 255 -51.87 13.13 12.87
C ALA A 255 -51.84 14.04 14.11
N LEU A 256 -50.65 14.46 14.50
CA LEU A 256 -50.40 15.37 15.61
C LEU A 256 -50.25 16.79 15.08
N PHE A 257 -50.99 17.71 15.69
CA PHE A 257 -51.08 19.12 15.30
C PHE A 257 -50.60 20.02 16.44
N PHE A 258 -49.85 21.08 16.12
CA PHE A 258 -49.35 22.05 17.10
C PHE A 258 -49.72 23.48 16.70
N LYS A 259 -49.92 24.36 17.69
CA LYS A 259 -50.35 25.75 17.50
C LYS A 259 -49.16 26.69 17.30
N GLU A 260 -49.20 27.53 16.26
CA GLU A 260 -48.03 28.32 15.80
C GLU A 260 -47.46 29.33 16.83
N LEU A 261 -48.21 29.72 17.87
CA LEU A 261 -47.81 30.74 18.86
C LEU A 261 -46.77 30.28 19.90
N GLU A 262 -46.46 28.98 20.01
CA GLU A 262 -45.51 28.44 20.99
C GLU A 262 -44.17 28.03 20.34
N SER A 263 -43.58 28.89 19.51
CA SER A 263 -42.31 28.59 18.83
C SER A 263 -41.10 28.65 19.77
N LYS A 264 -40.87 27.57 20.54
CA LYS A 264 -39.56 27.27 21.12
C LYS A 264 -39.02 25.97 20.51
N GLY A 265 -38.14 26.14 19.51
CA GLY A 265 -37.22 25.13 19.00
C GLY A 265 -37.88 23.90 18.37
N LYS A 266 -37.84 23.81 17.02
CA LYS A 266 -38.22 22.61 16.27
C LYS A 266 -37.55 21.37 16.89
N SER A 267 -38.30 20.56 17.62
CA SER A 267 -37.81 19.28 18.15
C SER A 267 -37.81 18.26 17.01
N ASN A 268 -36.64 18.03 16.41
CA ASN A 268 -36.47 16.87 15.52
C ASN A 268 -36.75 15.59 16.33
N PRO A 269 -37.73 14.76 15.92
CA PRO A 269 -38.20 13.63 16.73
C PRO A 269 -37.27 12.41 16.70
N SER A 270 -36.18 12.42 15.92
CA SER A 270 -35.07 11.47 16.05
C SER A 270 -33.78 12.24 16.34
N ARG A 271 -33.19 12.00 17.51
CA ARG A 271 -31.81 12.44 17.76
C ARG A 271 -30.90 11.40 17.10
N PRO A 272 -30.06 11.78 16.12
CA PRO A 272 -29.09 10.85 15.56
C PRO A 272 -28.05 10.45 16.61
N VAL A 273 -27.15 9.54 16.22
CA VAL A 273 -25.96 9.18 17.00
C VAL A 273 -25.19 10.43 17.44
N LEU A 274 -24.63 10.39 18.65
CA LEU A 274 -23.86 11.50 19.20
C LEU A 274 -22.58 11.69 18.39
N THR A 275 -22.44 12.87 17.79
CA THR A 275 -21.30 13.25 16.97
C THR A 275 -20.55 14.43 17.60
N LEU A 276 -19.23 14.45 17.43
CA LEU A 276 -18.42 15.59 17.82
C LEU A 276 -18.77 16.79 16.94
N ASN A 277 -18.90 17.96 17.55
CA ASN A 277 -19.08 19.21 16.82
C ASN A 277 -18.32 20.33 17.54
N ASP A 278 -18.07 21.44 16.85
CA ASP A 278 -17.27 22.54 17.38
C ASP A 278 -17.85 23.13 18.68
N ARG A 279 -19.18 23.24 18.80
CA ARG A 279 -19.82 23.78 20.02
C ARG A 279 -19.53 22.91 21.24
N MET A 280 -19.47 21.59 21.05
CA MET A 280 -19.13 20.63 22.09
C MET A 280 -17.67 20.80 22.54
N ILE A 281 -16.75 20.94 21.58
CA ILE A 281 -15.33 21.18 21.87
C ILE A 281 -15.13 22.52 22.59
N ASP A 282 -15.79 23.58 22.11
CA ASP A 282 -15.70 24.92 22.70
C ASP A 282 -16.23 24.92 24.15
N ARG A 283 -17.32 24.19 24.43
CA ARG A 283 -17.82 23.96 25.80
C ARG A 283 -16.80 23.26 26.67
N TRP A 284 -16.21 22.16 26.19
CA TRP A 284 -15.18 21.42 26.93
C TRP A 284 -13.97 22.29 27.25
N LEU A 285 -13.59 23.20 26.35
CA LEU A 285 -12.47 24.12 26.53
C LEU A 285 -12.80 25.28 27.47
N SER A 286 -14.03 25.77 27.46
CA SER A 286 -14.48 26.87 28.32
C SER A 286 -14.57 26.49 29.80
N GLY A 287 -14.64 25.19 30.12
CA GLY A 287 -14.76 24.69 31.49
C GLY A 287 -16.13 24.92 32.11
N THR A 288 -17.16 25.24 31.31
CA THR A 288 -18.54 25.44 31.80
C THR A 288 -19.17 24.16 32.34
N ASP A 289 -18.75 23.01 31.82
CA ASP A 289 -19.30 21.71 32.20
C ASP A 289 -18.41 20.99 33.22
N PRO A 290 -18.99 20.24 34.17
CA PRO A 290 -18.23 19.39 35.06
C PRO A 290 -17.37 18.38 34.29
N TRP A 291 -16.14 18.15 34.74
CA TRP A 291 -15.20 17.21 34.10
C TRP A 291 -15.76 15.79 33.95
N ALA A 292 -16.62 15.34 34.87
CA ALA A 292 -17.29 14.04 34.77
C ALA A 292 -18.23 13.96 33.54
N THR A 293 -18.95 15.04 33.25
CA THR A 293 -19.80 15.16 32.06
C THR A 293 -18.96 15.17 30.79
N ILE A 294 -17.89 15.97 30.77
CA ILE A 294 -16.95 16.02 29.64
C ILE A 294 -16.35 14.64 29.37
N LYS A 295 -15.91 13.93 30.43
CA LYS A 295 -15.41 12.55 30.32
C LYS A 295 -16.44 11.60 29.75
N GLN A 296 -17.69 11.67 30.21
CA GLN A 296 -18.75 10.82 29.70
C GLN A 296 -18.97 11.05 28.20
N GLU A 297 -19.04 12.31 27.79
CA GLU A 297 -19.21 12.69 26.38
C GLU A 297 -18.01 12.26 25.51
N ILE A 298 -16.77 12.47 25.98
CA ILE A 298 -15.55 11.97 25.32
C ILE A 298 -15.61 10.44 25.18
N ASN A 299 -15.98 9.72 26.25
CA ASN A 299 -16.12 8.27 26.20
C ASN A 299 -17.15 7.84 25.15
N THR A 300 -18.32 8.48 25.08
CA THR A 300 -19.35 8.14 24.09
C THR A 300 -18.89 8.40 22.65
N VAL A 301 -18.24 9.54 22.38
CA VAL A 301 -17.82 9.91 21.02
C VAL A 301 -16.60 9.09 20.57
N PHE A 302 -15.56 9.01 21.40
CA PHE A 302 -14.27 8.43 21.01
C PHE A 302 -14.16 6.93 21.27
N SER A 303 -15.16 6.26 21.87
CA SER A 303 -15.22 4.79 21.93
C SER A 303 -15.92 4.16 20.73
N SER A 304 -16.64 4.95 19.93
CA SER A 304 -17.46 4.47 18.81
C SER A 304 -16.96 4.95 17.45
N ALA A 305 -16.71 3.98 16.56
CA ALA A 305 -16.37 4.28 15.18
C ALA A 305 -17.54 4.98 14.45
N ALA A 306 -18.78 4.58 14.70
CA ALA A 306 -19.97 5.22 14.14
C ALA A 306 -20.07 6.70 14.53
N SER A 307 -19.86 7.04 15.80
CA SER A 307 -19.86 8.42 16.29
C SER A 307 -18.79 9.26 15.61
N LEU A 308 -17.55 8.74 15.54
CA LEU A 308 -16.44 9.46 14.94
C LEU A 308 -16.61 9.63 13.42
N ASN A 309 -17.07 8.59 12.72
CA ASN A 309 -17.35 8.60 11.28
C ASN A 309 -18.49 9.56 10.89
N GLY A 310 -19.40 9.86 11.82
CA GLY A 310 -20.47 10.83 11.64
C GLY A 310 -20.11 12.27 12.04
N SER A 311 -18.96 12.50 12.67
CA SER A 311 -18.60 13.80 13.27
C SER A 311 -18.15 14.85 12.25
N PHE A 312 -17.57 14.42 11.14
CA PHE A 312 -16.89 15.31 10.20
C PHE A 312 -17.42 15.17 8.77
N LEU A 313 -18.74 15.04 8.63
CA LEU A 313 -19.37 14.90 7.31
C LEU A 313 -19.35 16.23 6.56
N LYS A 314 -19.03 16.17 5.26
CA LYS A 314 -19.08 17.33 4.36
C LYS A 314 -20.52 17.67 4.01
N THR A 315 -21.13 18.49 4.86
CA THR A 315 -22.55 18.89 4.71
C THR A 315 -22.74 20.02 3.71
N SER A 316 -21.68 20.77 3.37
CA SER A 316 -21.70 21.75 2.29
C SER A 316 -22.14 21.08 0.99
N CYS A 317 -23.14 21.65 0.31
CA CYS A 317 -23.70 21.12 -0.93
C CYS A 317 -24.20 19.67 -0.86
N ASP A 318 -24.42 19.12 0.33
CA ASP A 318 -24.83 17.72 0.54
C ASP A 318 -23.79 16.69 0.05
N ASP A 319 -22.51 17.05 0.00
CA ASP A 319 -21.44 16.17 -0.52
C ASP A 319 -21.34 14.83 0.21
N HIS A 320 -21.64 14.78 1.52
CA HIS A 320 -21.69 13.53 2.28
C HIS A 320 -22.65 12.47 1.70
N TYR A 321 -23.72 12.86 1.01
CA TYR A 321 -24.62 11.91 0.32
C TYR A 321 -24.00 11.28 -0.95
N GLN A 322 -22.85 11.78 -1.41
CA GLN A 322 -22.06 11.20 -2.51
C GLN A 322 -21.07 10.13 -2.04
N THR A 323 -21.18 9.70 -0.78
CA THR A 323 -20.26 8.71 -0.23
C THR A 323 -20.33 7.39 -0.99
N SER A 324 -19.16 6.92 -1.43
CA SER A 324 -18.96 5.78 -2.32
C SER A 324 -17.54 5.25 -2.15
N GLU A 325 -17.18 4.17 -2.85
CA GLU A 325 -15.79 3.68 -2.87
C GLU A 325 -14.78 4.73 -3.36
N ASP A 326 -15.27 5.74 -4.07
CA ASP A 326 -14.49 6.78 -4.71
C ASP A 326 -14.51 8.13 -3.97
N HIS A 327 -15.38 8.28 -2.97
CA HIS A 327 -15.57 9.54 -2.26
C HIS A 327 -15.94 9.26 -0.80
N CYS A 328 -15.09 9.66 0.14
CA CYS A 328 -15.30 9.37 1.56
C CYS A 328 -16.33 10.28 2.25
N GLY A 329 -16.71 11.43 1.66
CA GLY A 329 -17.72 12.34 2.21
C GLY A 329 -17.30 13.09 3.49
N LEU A 330 -16.00 13.17 3.80
CA LEU A 330 -15.45 13.89 4.96
C LEU A 330 -15.13 15.36 4.63
N ASP A 331 -15.31 16.22 5.63
CA ASP A 331 -14.83 17.60 5.64
C ASP A 331 -13.44 17.66 6.29
N PHE A 332 -12.40 17.62 5.46
CA PHE A 332 -11.02 17.57 5.93
C PHE A 332 -10.57 18.83 6.69
N ASP A 333 -11.13 20.00 6.38
CA ASP A 333 -10.78 21.24 7.08
C ASP A 333 -11.37 21.24 8.49
N LEU A 334 -12.62 20.78 8.62
CA LEU A 334 -13.27 20.61 9.91
C LEU A 334 -12.52 19.59 10.80
N VAL A 335 -12.07 18.46 10.24
CA VAL A 335 -11.26 17.48 11.00
C VAL A 335 -10.00 18.14 11.56
N LYS A 336 -9.26 18.86 10.70
CA LYS A 336 -8.01 19.54 11.10
C LYS A 336 -8.27 20.56 12.21
N SER A 337 -9.27 21.43 12.06
CA SER A 337 -9.56 22.47 13.05
C SER A 337 -10.00 21.88 14.38
N SER A 338 -10.88 20.86 14.37
CA SER A 338 -11.40 20.25 15.59
C SER A 338 -10.31 19.47 16.35
N PHE A 339 -9.49 18.67 15.67
CA PHE A 339 -8.39 17.95 16.34
C PHE A 339 -7.26 18.89 16.78
N ALA A 340 -7.01 19.99 16.06
CA ALA A 340 -6.09 21.03 16.53
C ALA A 340 -6.58 21.66 17.85
N LYS A 341 -7.86 22.04 17.93
CA LYS A 341 -8.48 22.56 19.17
C LYS A 341 -8.33 21.58 20.34
N LEU A 342 -8.67 20.31 20.14
CA LEU A 342 -8.56 19.27 21.18
C LEU A 342 -7.10 19.08 21.65
N SER A 343 -6.15 19.04 20.71
CA SER A 343 -4.73 18.87 21.03
C SER A 343 -4.11 20.04 21.80
N GLY A 344 -4.76 21.22 21.76
CA GLY A 344 -4.34 22.40 22.52
C GLY A 344 -4.50 22.24 24.04
N ASN A 345 -5.35 21.32 24.51
CA ASN A 345 -5.59 21.08 25.93
C ASN A 345 -5.10 19.69 26.36
N LYS A 346 -4.10 19.65 27.25
CA LYS A 346 -3.43 18.42 27.70
C LYS A 346 -4.37 17.41 28.39
N SER A 347 -5.32 17.86 29.21
CA SER A 347 -6.21 16.93 29.93
C SER A 347 -7.24 16.30 28.99
N LEU A 348 -7.80 17.11 28.08
CA LEU A 348 -8.75 16.63 27.06
C LEU A 348 -8.10 15.62 26.14
N ILE A 349 -6.97 15.96 25.52
CA ILE A 349 -6.31 15.05 24.57
C ILE A 349 -5.81 13.77 25.25
N SER A 350 -5.39 13.84 26.53
CA SER A 350 -4.99 12.65 27.28
C SER A 350 -6.16 11.70 27.53
N GLU A 351 -7.37 12.21 27.83
CA GLU A 351 -8.55 11.36 27.98
C GLU A 351 -8.99 10.79 26.63
N VAL A 352 -8.98 11.60 25.56
CA VAL A 352 -9.28 11.14 24.19
C VAL A 352 -8.35 9.99 23.78
N VAL A 353 -7.04 10.17 23.93
CA VAL A 353 -6.03 9.15 23.61
C VAL A 353 -6.27 7.85 24.39
N LYS A 354 -6.55 7.97 25.69
CA LYS A 354 -6.88 6.83 26.55
C LYS A 354 -8.09 6.05 26.02
N VAL A 355 -9.18 6.73 25.68
CA VAL A 355 -10.40 6.08 25.17
C VAL A 355 -10.15 5.44 23.79
N VAL A 356 -9.43 6.13 22.90
CA VAL A 356 -9.08 5.61 21.58
C VAL A 356 -8.25 4.33 21.69
N GLN A 357 -7.25 4.32 22.56
CA GLN A 357 -6.37 3.18 22.78
C GLN A 357 -7.09 2.00 23.45
N GLN A 358 -7.88 2.26 24.49
CA GLN A 358 -8.47 1.22 25.33
C GLN A 358 -9.79 0.68 24.79
N THR A 359 -10.49 1.42 23.92
CA THR A 359 -11.85 1.05 23.49
C THR A 359 -12.02 1.07 21.97
N LEU A 360 -11.76 2.21 21.31
CA LEU A 360 -12.04 2.34 19.87
C LEU A 360 -11.21 1.40 19.02
N LEU A 361 -9.88 1.48 19.12
CA LEU A 361 -8.98 0.67 18.31
C LEU A 361 -9.27 -0.84 18.49
N PRO A 362 -9.38 -1.38 19.73
CA PRO A 362 -9.77 -2.78 19.94
C PRO A 362 -11.10 -3.16 19.27
N SER A 363 -12.08 -2.25 19.27
CA SER A 363 -13.43 -2.48 18.73
C SER A 363 -13.55 -2.47 17.21
N LEU A 364 -12.52 -2.00 16.47
CA LEU A 364 -12.57 -1.94 15.01
C LEU A 364 -12.69 -3.33 14.39
N ASN A 365 -13.73 -3.51 13.58
CA ASN A 365 -14.10 -4.76 12.90
C ASN A 365 -13.24 -4.96 11.64
N PRO A 366 -12.59 -6.12 11.46
CA PRO A 366 -11.80 -6.44 10.25
C PRO A 366 -12.64 -6.59 8.96
N ASN A 367 -13.94 -6.83 9.07
CA ASN A 367 -14.86 -6.97 7.93
C ASN A 367 -15.99 -5.94 8.07
N PRO A 368 -15.70 -4.63 7.91
CA PRO A 368 -16.67 -3.61 8.19
C PRO A 368 -17.70 -3.49 7.05
N VAL A 369 -18.98 -3.25 7.38
CA VAL A 369 -20.04 -3.12 6.37
C VAL A 369 -20.18 -1.68 5.91
N GLY A 370 -20.19 -1.51 4.58
CA GLY A 370 -20.37 -0.22 3.92
C GLY A 370 -19.13 0.69 4.00
N VAL A 371 -18.87 1.44 2.94
CA VAL A 371 -17.65 2.25 2.78
C VAL A 371 -17.52 3.39 3.81
N GLU A 372 -18.62 3.77 4.47
CA GLU A 372 -18.64 4.81 5.52
C GLU A 372 -17.86 4.40 6.77
N SER A 373 -17.83 3.10 7.06
CA SER A 373 -17.12 2.54 8.21
C SER A 373 -15.60 2.76 8.14
N LEU A 374 -15.05 2.90 6.93
CA LEU A 374 -13.63 3.06 6.69
C LEU A 374 -13.10 4.47 6.96
N ARG A 375 -13.98 5.47 7.14
CA ARG A 375 -13.60 6.86 7.45
C ARG A 375 -12.70 6.96 8.69
N VAL A 376 -12.88 6.07 9.66
CA VAL A 376 -12.10 6.06 10.92
C VAL A 376 -10.60 5.90 10.65
N TYR A 377 -10.23 5.17 9.59
CA TYR A 377 -8.83 4.97 9.18
C TYR A 377 -8.23 6.21 8.49
N LEU A 378 -9.03 7.20 8.12
CA LEU A 378 -8.58 8.53 7.69
C LEU A 378 -8.52 9.51 8.87
N LEU A 379 -9.44 9.38 9.82
CA LEU A 379 -9.53 10.27 10.99
C LEU A 379 -8.42 9.99 12.03
N LEU A 380 -8.14 8.72 12.32
CA LEU A 380 -7.16 8.34 13.35
C LEU A 380 -5.72 8.80 13.04
N PRO A 381 -5.19 8.69 11.80
CA PRO A 381 -3.87 9.25 11.48
C PRO A 381 -3.76 10.75 11.80
N GLU A 382 -4.78 11.54 11.45
CA GLU A 382 -4.79 12.99 11.72
C GLU A 382 -4.85 13.29 13.22
N LEU A 383 -5.58 12.49 14.01
CA LEU A 383 -5.57 12.61 15.48
C LEU A 383 -4.19 12.27 16.06
N ILE A 384 -3.61 11.14 15.68
CA ILE A 384 -2.33 10.63 16.22
C ILE A 384 -1.19 11.60 15.90
N ARG A 385 -1.17 12.17 14.70
CA ARG A 385 -0.19 13.17 14.26
C ARG A 385 -0.05 14.35 15.24
N ARG A 386 -1.17 14.78 15.85
CA ARG A 386 -1.22 15.93 16.76
C ARG A 386 -0.71 15.64 18.17
N LEU A 387 -0.47 14.38 18.51
CA LEU A 387 -0.02 13.98 19.84
C LEU A 387 1.46 14.35 20.07
N LYS A 388 1.85 14.53 21.34
CA LYS A 388 3.27 14.76 21.72
C LYS A 388 3.94 13.51 22.30
N LYS A 389 3.15 12.58 22.83
CA LYS A 389 3.59 11.32 23.45
C LYS A 389 2.68 10.18 22.95
N GLN A 390 3.12 8.94 23.12
CA GLN A 390 2.38 7.72 22.76
C GLN A 390 2.01 7.58 21.27
N LYS A 391 2.75 8.27 20.40
CA LYS A 391 2.50 8.27 18.96
C LYS A 391 2.74 6.89 18.36
N THR A 392 3.85 6.27 18.72
CA THR A 392 4.32 5.02 18.11
C THR A 392 3.48 3.82 18.53
N GLU A 393 3.05 3.74 19.80
CA GLU A 393 2.14 2.67 20.24
C GLU A 393 0.76 2.76 19.56
N LEU A 394 0.20 3.97 19.46
CA LEU A 394 -1.08 4.19 18.75
C LEU A 394 -0.96 3.94 17.25
N THR A 395 0.15 4.35 16.64
CA THR A 395 0.43 4.11 15.21
C THR A 395 0.54 2.61 14.95
N GLU A 396 1.12 1.84 15.87
CA GLU A 396 1.19 0.38 15.78
C GLU A 396 -0.17 -0.31 15.93
N ALA A 397 -0.96 0.13 16.90
CA ALA A 397 -2.31 -0.38 17.08
C ALA A 397 -3.18 -0.09 15.85
N LEU A 398 -3.05 1.09 15.25
CA LEU A 398 -3.71 1.46 14.00
C LEU A 398 -3.21 0.61 12.82
N ALA A 399 -1.89 0.48 12.64
CA ALA A 399 -1.29 -0.36 11.59
C ALA A 399 -1.82 -1.79 11.66
N SER A 400 -1.88 -2.35 12.88
CA SER A 400 -2.40 -3.70 13.12
C SER A 400 -3.86 -3.83 12.69
N LYS A 401 -4.68 -2.80 12.89
CA LYS A 401 -6.09 -2.79 12.48
C LYS A 401 -6.28 -2.57 10.99
N ILE A 402 -5.44 -1.77 10.34
CA ILE A 402 -5.46 -1.62 8.88
C ILE A 402 -5.07 -2.95 8.21
N LEU A 403 -4.00 -3.60 8.67
CA LEU A 403 -3.53 -4.88 8.11
C LEU A 403 -4.46 -6.08 8.35
N GLN A 404 -5.48 -5.93 9.20
CA GLN A 404 -6.50 -6.95 9.46
C GLN A 404 -7.74 -6.79 8.58
N LEU A 405 -7.85 -5.70 7.80
CA LEU A 405 -8.98 -5.46 6.93
C LEU A 405 -9.09 -6.53 5.84
N ASP A 406 -10.31 -6.82 5.41
CA ASP A 406 -10.55 -7.67 4.26
C ASP A 406 -10.05 -7.03 2.94
N PRO A 407 -9.80 -7.82 1.88
CA PRO A 407 -9.24 -7.31 0.62
C PRO A 407 -10.08 -6.21 -0.07
N ASP A 408 -11.41 -6.23 0.07
CA ASP A 408 -12.26 -5.23 -0.57
C ASP A 408 -12.23 -3.90 0.21
N SER A 409 -12.21 -3.97 1.55
CA SER A 409 -11.95 -2.83 2.41
C SER A 409 -10.59 -2.18 2.14
N HIS A 410 -9.55 -2.98 1.89
CA HIS A 410 -8.22 -2.49 1.50
C HIS A 410 -8.27 -1.68 0.20
N LYS A 411 -8.92 -2.20 -0.85
CA LYS A 411 -9.05 -1.49 -2.13
C LYS A 411 -9.74 -0.14 -1.98
N VAL A 412 -10.81 -0.07 -1.18
CA VAL A 412 -11.52 1.19 -0.94
C VAL A 412 -10.65 2.17 -0.15
N LEU A 413 -9.91 1.70 0.86
CA LEU A 413 -9.00 2.55 1.63
C LEU A 413 -7.87 3.10 0.75
N GLU A 414 -7.29 2.28 -0.13
CA GLU A 414 -6.29 2.70 -1.12
C GLU A 414 -6.85 3.73 -2.12
N LYS A 415 -8.09 3.56 -2.60
CA LYS A 415 -8.81 4.58 -3.41
C LYS A 415 -9.02 5.89 -2.64
N TYR A 416 -9.30 5.82 -1.34
CA TYR A 416 -9.40 7.03 -0.52
C TYR A 416 -8.04 7.71 -0.37
N TRP A 417 -6.97 6.97 -0.10
CA TRP A 417 -5.61 7.50 -0.03
C TRP A 417 -5.17 8.14 -1.35
N SER A 418 -5.51 7.55 -2.49
CA SER A 418 -5.16 8.08 -3.81
C SER A 418 -5.84 9.42 -4.14
N LYS A 419 -6.91 9.78 -3.41
CA LYS A 419 -7.66 11.03 -3.55
C LYS A 419 -7.54 11.97 -2.36
N LEU A 420 -6.73 11.62 -1.35
CA LEU A 420 -6.45 12.53 -0.25
C LEU A 420 -5.77 13.81 -0.76
N PRO A 421 -6.00 14.98 -0.13
CA PRO A 421 -5.17 16.16 -0.36
C PRO A 421 -3.68 15.86 -0.12
N ASP A 422 -2.77 16.50 -0.85
CA ASP A 422 -1.33 16.21 -0.77
C ASP A 422 -0.76 16.38 0.64
N ASP A 423 -1.23 17.39 1.38
CA ASP A 423 -0.77 17.64 2.75
C ASP A 423 -1.23 16.55 3.74
N TRP A 424 -2.40 15.95 3.50
CA TRP A 424 -2.88 14.78 4.24
C TRP A 424 -2.07 13.53 3.90
N LEU A 425 -1.83 13.27 2.62
CA LEU A 425 -1.06 12.11 2.18
C LEU A 425 0.39 12.19 2.69
N ASN A 426 1.03 13.36 2.59
CA ASN A 426 2.36 13.62 3.16
C ASN A 426 2.39 13.44 4.68
N SER A 427 1.33 13.86 5.38
CA SER A 427 1.21 13.67 6.83
C SER A 427 1.10 12.19 7.20
N LEU A 428 0.40 11.39 6.38
CA LEU A 428 0.27 9.95 6.55
C LEU A 428 1.61 9.24 6.34
N VAL A 429 2.35 9.59 5.28
CA VAL A 429 3.72 9.08 5.03
C VAL A 429 4.62 9.39 6.23
N LYS A 430 4.66 10.66 6.67
CA LYS A 430 5.48 11.09 7.82
C LYS A 430 5.12 10.37 9.12
N LEU A 431 3.85 10.03 9.34
CA LEU A 431 3.43 9.32 10.55
C LEU A 431 4.08 7.93 10.64
N PHE A 432 4.00 7.13 9.57
CA PHE A 432 4.58 5.79 9.54
C PHE A 432 6.09 5.77 9.29
N HIS A 433 6.62 6.79 8.60
CA HIS A 433 8.06 7.00 8.43
C HIS A 433 8.71 7.27 9.78
N ASN A 434 8.25 8.28 10.53
CA ASN A 434 8.82 8.63 11.84
C ASN A 434 8.70 7.48 12.85
N ALA A 435 7.57 6.74 12.83
CA ALA A 435 7.39 5.58 13.68
C ALA A 435 8.34 4.42 13.33
N SER A 436 8.66 4.25 12.04
CA SER A 436 9.69 3.29 11.59
C SER A 436 11.09 3.73 12.01
N ALA A 437 11.43 5.02 11.86
CA ALA A 437 12.71 5.58 12.28
C ALA A 437 12.95 5.39 13.79
N GLU A 438 11.96 5.73 14.63
CA GLU A 438 12.04 5.53 16.09
C GLU A 438 12.24 4.05 16.47
N LEU A 439 11.58 3.11 15.78
CA LEU A 439 11.81 1.69 16.02
C LEU A 439 13.20 1.23 15.57
N ILE A 440 13.74 1.78 14.47
CA ILE A 440 15.08 1.45 13.98
C ILE A 440 16.15 1.95 14.96
N GLU A 441 15.97 3.15 15.52
CA GLU A 441 16.84 3.66 16.59
C GLU A 441 16.82 2.76 17.83
N GLN A 442 15.64 2.27 18.24
CA GLN A 442 15.50 1.32 19.35
C GLN A 442 16.21 0.00 19.05
N ILE A 443 16.00 -0.57 17.84
CA ILE A 443 16.68 -1.79 17.38
C ILE A 443 18.21 -1.63 17.41
N SER A 444 18.72 -0.43 17.11
CA SER A 444 20.16 -0.15 17.10
C SER A 444 20.74 -0.09 18.53
N CYS A 445 19.92 0.19 19.54
CA CYS A 445 20.37 0.34 20.93
C CYS A 445 20.09 -0.87 21.82
N ASP A 446 19.15 -1.75 21.45
CA ASP A 446 18.65 -2.83 22.28
C ASP A 446 19.29 -4.19 21.95
N GLU A 447 19.49 -5.05 22.95
CA GLU A 447 20.08 -6.37 22.78
C GLU A 447 19.03 -7.36 22.23
N MET A 448 18.94 -7.47 20.91
CA MET A 448 18.28 -8.57 20.19
C MET A 448 16.76 -8.76 20.44
N ASP A 449 15.96 -7.69 20.42
CA ASP A 449 14.50 -7.80 20.54
C ASP A 449 13.79 -8.11 19.20
N CYS A 450 13.40 -9.38 19.01
CA CYS A 450 12.62 -9.83 17.85
C CYS A 450 11.22 -9.20 17.76
N ASP A 451 10.65 -8.68 18.86
CA ASP A 451 9.36 -7.99 18.84
C ASP A 451 9.47 -6.64 18.13
N LEU A 452 10.54 -5.87 18.36
CA LEU A 452 10.79 -4.61 17.65
C LEU A 452 10.82 -4.81 16.13
N THR A 453 11.52 -5.86 15.68
CA THR A 453 11.61 -6.24 14.27
C THR A 453 10.24 -6.61 13.68
N ARG A 454 9.39 -7.32 14.46
CA ARG A 454 8.01 -7.63 14.08
C ARG A 454 7.12 -6.37 14.01
N ARG A 455 7.32 -5.41 14.92
CA ARG A 455 6.61 -4.12 14.95
C ARG A 455 6.99 -3.26 13.75
N LEU A 456 8.29 -3.15 13.44
CA LEU A 456 8.82 -2.44 12.27
C LEU A 456 8.19 -2.96 10.97
N LYS A 457 8.10 -4.29 10.81
CA LYS A 457 7.47 -4.92 9.64
C LYS A 457 6.03 -4.45 9.40
N LYS A 458 5.26 -4.13 10.46
CA LYS A 458 3.89 -3.60 10.30
C LYS A 458 3.90 -2.21 9.66
N PHE A 459 4.80 -1.33 10.11
CA PHE A 459 4.93 0.02 9.56
C PHE A 459 5.40 0.02 8.12
N LEU A 460 6.41 -0.79 7.81
CA LEU A 460 6.93 -0.92 6.45
C LEU A 460 5.87 -1.44 5.48
N LYS A 461 4.99 -2.36 5.92
CA LYS A 461 3.82 -2.80 5.11
C LYS A 461 2.86 -1.66 4.81
N ILE A 462 2.53 -0.81 5.79
CA ILE A 462 1.64 0.32 5.55
C ILE A 462 2.30 1.35 4.62
N LEU A 463 3.59 1.66 4.83
CA LEU A 463 4.35 2.52 3.93
C LEU A 463 4.39 1.95 2.50
N GLN A 464 4.52 0.63 2.35
CA GLN A 464 4.51 -0.04 1.04
C GLN A 464 3.16 0.15 0.32
N MET A 465 2.05 0.04 1.04
CA MET A 465 0.71 0.29 0.48
C MET A 465 0.58 1.76 0.05
N ILE A 466 1.01 2.71 0.89
CA ILE A 466 0.95 4.14 0.57
C ILE A 466 1.85 4.46 -0.63
N TYR A 467 3.06 3.90 -0.69
CA TYR A 467 3.98 4.04 -1.81
C TYR A 467 3.35 3.55 -3.13
N GLN A 468 2.73 2.38 -3.12
CA GLN A 468 2.02 1.83 -4.29
C GLN A 468 0.84 2.72 -4.73
N VAL A 469 0.10 3.29 -3.78
CA VAL A 469 -0.94 4.29 -4.07
C VAL A 469 -0.36 5.53 -4.73
N CYS A 470 0.77 6.03 -4.26
CA CYS A 470 1.43 7.20 -4.85
C CYS A 470 1.90 6.92 -6.28
N CYS A 471 2.53 5.77 -6.52
CA CYS A 471 2.96 5.36 -7.85
C CYS A 471 1.80 5.17 -8.82
N SER A 472 0.73 4.48 -8.39
CA SER A 472 -0.41 4.16 -9.25
C SER A 472 -1.27 5.39 -9.59
N ALA A 473 -1.37 6.36 -8.68
CA ALA A 473 -2.12 7.59 -8.89
C ALA A 473 -1.28 8.76 -9.43
N ASN A 474 -0.01 8.51 -9.82
CA ASN A 474 0.94 9.51 -10.31
C ASN A 474 1.03 10.75 -9.42
N ARG A 475 1.09 10.53 -8.09
CA ARG A 475 1.15 11.59 -7.09
C ARG A 475 2.56 12.17 -7.03
N ASP A 476 2.68 13.49 -6.91
CA ASP A 476 3.94 14.21 -6.78
C ASP A 476 4.51 14.14 -5.35
N ILE A 477 4.70 12.91 -4.84
CA ILE A 477 5.42 12.66 -3.60
C ILE A 477 6.79 12.10 -3.96
N PRO A 478 7.87 12.85 -3.69
CA PRO A 478 9.22 12.41 -4.04
C PRO A 478 9.57 11.07 -3.38
N ASN A 479 10.18 10.14 -4.12
CA ASN A 479 10.66 8.86 -3.56
C ASN A 479 11.58 9.06 -2.33
N ARG A 480 12.30 10.19 -2.27
CA ARG A 480 13.14 10.56 -1.11
C ARG A 480 12.37 10.70 0.19
N ASP A 481 11.07 11.01 0.16
CA ASP A 481 10.25 11.18 1.37
C ASP A 481 9.90 9.83 2.03
N PHE A 482 10.12 8.72 1.33
CA PHE A 482 9.99 7.38 1.87
C PHE A 482 11.31 6.80 2.41
N ILE A 483 12.45 7.40 2.07
CA ILE A 483 13.77 6.93 2.51
C ILE A 483 13.93 7.19 4.01
N ILE A 484 14.28 6.14 4.76
CA ILE A 484 14.55 6.18 6.21
C ILE A 484 16.06 6.15 6.40
N HIS A 485 16.65 7.28 6.80
CA HIS A 485 18.10 7.44 6.86
C HIS A 485 18.74 6.64 8.01
N GLU A 486 17.99 6.41 9.08
CA GLU A 486 18.36 5.64 10.27
C GLU A 486 18.70 4.18 9.91
N ILE A 487 18.27 3.68 8.74
CA ILE A 487 18.70 2.37 8.22
C ILE A 487 20.22 2.31 8.09
N SER A 488 20.89 3.37 7.65
CA SER A 488 22.35 3.35 7.52
C SER A 488 23.03 3.21 8.88
N ASP A 489 22.51 3.88 9.91
CA ASP A 489 23.06 3.85 11.27
C ASP A 489 22.86 2.47 11.92
N LEU A 490 21.69 1.86 11.70
CA LEU A 490 21.42 0.48 12.08
C LEU A 490 22.43 -0.47 11.44
N LEU A 491 22.66 -0.33 10.14
CA LEU A 491 23.58 -1.16 9.37
C LEU A 491 25.03 -1.03 9.88
N ASP A 492 25.47 0.18 10.21
CA ASP A 492 26.80 0.42 10.78
C ASP A 492 26.93 -0.17 12.20
N THR A 493 25.86 -0.12 13.00
CA THR A 493 25.80 -0.72 14.34
C THR A 493 25.86 -2.25 14.27
N LEU A 494 25.04 -2.86 13.40
CA LEU A 494 25.06 -4.32 13.19
C LEU A 494 26.44 -4.79 12.72
N GLN A 495 27.11 -4.03 11.86
CA GLN A 495 28.47 -4.33 11.42
C GLN A 495 29.48 -4.29 12.55
N ALA A 496 29.46 -3.24 13.37
CA ALA A 496 30.36 -3.13 14.52
C ALA A 496 30.18 -4.29 15.51
N THR A 497 28.94 -4.77 15.69
CA THR A 497 28.64 -5.93 16.53
C THR A 497 29.17 -7.22 15.92
N LEU A 498 28.99 -7.44 14.61
CA LEU A 498 29.53 -8.60 13.91
C LEU A 498 31.07 -8.61 13.94
N ASP A 499 31.72 -7.48 13.68
CA ASP A 499 33.19 -7.38 13.66
C ASP A 499 33.81 -7.72 15.03
N LYS A 500 33.21 -7.24 16.13
CA LYS A 500 33.66 -7.59 17.49
C LYS A 500 33.61 -9.10 17.78
N LEU A 501 32.65 -9.80 17.18
CA LEU A 501 32.44 -11.24 17.38
C LEU A 501 33.26 -12.12 16.43
N PHE A 502 33.54 -11.64 15.20
CA PHE A 502 34.34 -12.40 14.23
C PHE A 502 35.86 -12.19 14.37
N LEU A 503 36.34 -11.08 14.95
CA LEU A 503 37.78 -10.85 15.19
C LEU A 503 38.44 -11.89 16.14
N PRO A 504 37.78 -12.41 17.20
CA PRO A 504 38.35 -13.42 18.07
C PRO A 504 38.31 -14.86 17.54
N VAL A 505 37.56 -15.17 16.47
CA VAL A 505 37.31 -16.57 16.00
C VAL A 505 38.57 -17.28 15.45
N LEU A 506 39.68 -16.57 15.28
CA LEU A 506 41.01 -17.16 15.05
C LEU A 506 41.65 -17.75 16.33
N GLY A 507 41.04 -17.55 17.51
CA GLY A 507 41.44 -18.14 18.80
C GLY A 507 40.27 -18.87 19.45
N PHE A 508 40.45 -20.17 19.68
CA PHE A 508 39.58 -21.14 20.38
C PHE A 508 38.35 -20.57 21.12
N VAL A 509 37.14 -20.92 20.66
CA VAL A 509 35.84 -20.54 21.25
C VAL A 509 35.33 -21.64 22.20
N LEU A 510 34.79 -21.26 23.37
CA LEU A 510 34.10 -22.16 24.33
C LEU A 510 32.70 -22.52 23.80
N SER A 511 32.11 -23.64 24.24
CA SER A 511 30.83 -24.14 23.70
C SER A 511 29.64 -23.18 23.86
N ASP A 512 29.62 -22.38 24.92
CA ASP A 512 28.48 -21.52 25.27
C ASP A 512 28.44 -20.24 24.41
N ASP A 513 29.59 -19.75 23.93
CA ASP A 513 29.69 -18.56 23.06
C ASP A 513 29.16 -18.83 21.63
N LEU A 514 29.09 -20.10 21.22
CA LEU A 514 28.64 -20.48 19.88
C LEU A 514 27.12 -20.32 19.70
N GLU A 515 26.34 -20.63 20.74
CA GLU A 515 24.88 -20.55 20.67
C GLU A 515 24.39 -19.10 20.56
N ASP A 516 25.00 -18.20 21.34
CA ASP A 516 24.67 -16.77 21.31
C ASP A 516 25.12 -16.11 20.00
N MET A 517 26.25 -16.54 19.41
CA MET A 517 26.65 -16.12 18.07
C MET A 517 25.65 -16.55 16.99
N VAL A 518 25.11 -17.77 17.06
CA VAL A 518 24.09 -18.23 16.10
C VAL A 518 22.81 -17.41 16.24
N LYS A 519 22.35 -17.16 17.48
CA LYS A 519 21.16 -16.33 17.72
C LYS A 519 21.33 -14.91 17.20
N LEU A 520 22.48 -14.28 17.44
CA LEU A 520 22.74 -12.92 16.94
C LEU A 520 22.80 -12.90 15.41
N LYS A 521 23.46 -13.89 14.81
CA LYS A 521 23.51 -14.05 13.36
C LYS A 521 22.11 -14.14 12.76
N ASP A 522 21.25 -14.98 13.34
CA ASP A 522 19.87 -15.17 12.90
C ASP A 522 19.05 -13.88 13.08
N TYR A 523 19.25 -13.16 14.19
CA TYR A 523 18.62 -11.86 14.44
C TYR A 523 19.00 -10.80 13.40
N CYS A 524 20.31 -10.65 13.12
CA CYS A 524 20.82 -9.73 12.10
C CYS A 524 20.27 -10.11 10.71
N PHE A 525 20.25 -11.40 10.40
CA PHE A 525 19.73 -11.91 9.13
C PHE A 525 18.24 -11.57 8.97
N GLU A 526 17.40 -11.87 9.96
CA GLU A 526 15.97 -11.58 9.90
C GLU A 526 15.67 -10.07 9.82
N THR A 527 16.42 -9.25 10.56
CA THR A 527 16.26 -7.79 10.55
C THR A 527 16.57 -7.21 9.16
N ILE A 528 17.70 -7.59 8.56
CA ILE A 528 18.06 -7.12 7.21
C ILE A 528 17.11 -7.71 6.16
N ASN A 529 16.72 -8.99 6.28
CA ASN A 529 15.80 -9.64 5.36
C ASN A 529 14.40 -8.99 5.34
N ILE A 530 13.98 -8.36 6.43
CA ILE A 530 12.76 -7.53 6.44
C ILE A 530 12.96 -6.27 5.59
N LEU A 531 14.07 -5.54 5.77
CA LEU A 531 14.35 -4.32 5.00
C LEU A 531 14.49 -4.60 3.50
N VAL A 532 15.11 -5.72 3.11
CA VAL A 532 15.21 -6.16 1.71
C VAL A 532 13.84 -6.32 1.04
N LYS A 533 12.80 -6.69 1.78
CA LYS A 533 11.43 -6.82 1.26
C LYS A 533 10.72 -5.48 1.05
N PHE A 534 11.30 -4.38 1.54
CA PHE A 534 10.76 -3.02 1.43
C PHE A 534 11.84 -2.07 0.87
N PRO A 535 12.35 -2.30 -0.35
CA PRO A 535 13.51 -1.57 -0.87
C PRO A 535 13.31 -0.06 -1.03
N PHE A 536 12.05 0.39 -1.17
CA PHE A 536 11.71 1.80 -1.36
C PHE A 536 12.03 2.68 -0.13
N VAL A 537 12.25 2.08 1.05
CA VAL A 537 12.64 2.83 2.26
C VAL A 537 14.15 3.04 2.40
N ALA A 538 14.96 2.46 1.52
CA ALA A 538 16.42 2.54 1.60
C ALA A 538 17.01 3.20 0.35
N ASP A 539 18.06 4.00 0.54
CA ASP A 539 18.86 4.50 -0.58
C ASP A 539 19.78 3.41 -1.16
N THR A 540 20.37 3.69 -2.33
CA THR A 540 21.25 2.75 -3.03
C THR A 540 22.47 2.33 -2.19
N VAL A 541 23.00 3.24 -1.36
CA VAL A 541 24.16 2.97 -0.49
C VAL A 541 23.78 1.96 0.61
N SER A 542 22.64 2.16 1.25
CA SER A 542 22.11 1.28 2.30
C SER A 542 21.73 -0.08 1.73
N LYS A 543 21.09 -0.13 0.55
CA LYS A 543 20.85 -1.39 -0.17
C LYS A 543 22.14 -2.16 -0.44
N LYS A 544 23.19 -1.48 -0.91
CA LYS A 544 24.50 -2.11 -1.12
C LYS A 544 25.08 -2.70 0.16
N LYS A 545 25.02 -1.96 1.28
CA LYS A 545 25.44 -2.46 2.61
C LYS A 545 24.64 -3.71 3.00
N MET A 546 23.30 -3.69 2.86
CA MET A 546 22.42 -4.84 3.14
C MET A 546 22.80 -6.08 2.32
N PHE A 547 23.05 -5.91 1.02
CA PHE A 547 23.48 -7.00 0.13
C PHE A 547 24.80 -7.62 0.60
N CYS A 548 25.80 -6.79 0.92
CA CYS A 548 27.10 -7.24 1.43
C CYS A 548 26.95 -8.00 2.76
N TYR A 549 26.15 -7.50 3.71
CA TYR A 549 25.97 -8.17 5.00
C TYR A 549 25.24 -9.49 4.88
N LEU A 550 24.16 -9.54 4.08
CA LEU A 550 23.48 -10.81 3.83
C LEU A 550 24.41 -11.83 3.18
N GLN A 551 25.34 -11.42 2.33
CA GLN A 551 26.36 -12.32 1.79
C GLN A 551 27.27 -12.90 2.89
N VAL A 552 27.74 -12.06 3.83
CA VAL A 552 28.56 -12.51 4.97
C VAL A 552 27.76 -13.46 5.87
N LEU A 553 26.51 -13.12 6.18
CA LEU A 553 25.61 -13.94 7.00
C LEU A 553 25.21 -15.24 6.29
N PHE A 554 25.04 -15.23 4.98
CA PHE A 554 24.68 -16.41 4.19
C PHE A 554 25.81 -17.45 4.14
N GLN A 555 27.06 -17.04 4.36
CA GLN A 555 28.17 -17.95 4.59
C GLN A 555 27.95 -18.63 5.96
N SER A 556 27.70 -19.95 5.96
CA SER A 556 27.58 -20.73 7.20
C SER A 556 28.81 -20.56 8.08
N LEU A 557 28.67 -20.62 9.41
CA LEU A 557 29.82 -20.65 10.34
C LEU A 557 30.83 -21.69 9.80
N PRO A 558 32.11 -21.32 9.68
CA PRO A 558 33.08 -22.15 9.01
C PRO A 558 33.26 -23.45 9.79
N ASP A 559 32.80 -24.57 9.22
CA ASP A 559 33.41 -25.88 9.51
C ASP A 559 34.80 -25.85 8.83
N PRO A 560 35.90 -25.78 9.60
CA PRO A 560 37.25 -25.67 9.04
C PRO A 560 37.58 -26.83 8.09
N HIS A 561 36.95 -28.00 8.30
CA HIS A 561 37.18 -29.18 7.48
C HIS A 561 36.47 -29.14 6.12
N ARG A 562 35.44 -28.29 5.95
CA ARG A 562 34.71 -28.15 4.67
C ARG A 562 35.26 -27.08 3.73
N ILE A 563 36.04 -26.13 4.24
CA ILE A 563 36.68 -25.06 3.44
C ILE A 563 37.73 -25.63 2.49
N ILE A 564 38.44 -26.68 2.92
CA ILE A 564 39.59 -27.24 2.19
C ILE A 564 39.16 -28.18 1.05
N LEU A 565 37.93 -28.70 1.06
CA LEU A 565 37.48 -29.73 0.10
C LEU A 565 36.49 -29.22 -0.97
N ASN A 566 35.86 -28.04 -0.81
CA ASN A 566 34.81 -27.52 -1.72
C ASN A 566 34.91 -26.00 -2.01
N GLY A 567 36.11 -25.44 -2.11
CA GLY A 567 36.33 -24.00 -2.33
C GLY A 567 35.90 -23.49 -3.72
N ASN A 568 35.48 -22.22 -3.80
CA ASN A 568 35.25 -21.48 -5.05
C ASN A 568 36.57 -20.92 -5.58
N VAL A 569 37.53 -21.81 -5.88
CA VAL A 569 38.90 -21.47 -6.30
C VAL A 569 39.07 -21.70 -7.80
N LEU A 570 39.55 -20.69 -8.51
CA LEU A 570 39.73 -20.71 -9.96
C LEU A 570 41.21 -20.55 -10.32
N HIS A 571 41.80 -21.61 -10.87
CA HIS A 571 43.15 -21.57 -11.43
C HIS A 571 43.09 -21.33 -12.93
N ILE A 572 43.74 -20.26 -13.41
CA ILE A 572 43.54 -19.78 -14.77
C ILE A 572 44.83 -19.30 -15.44
N ASN A 573 44.92 -19.42 -16.77
CA ASN A 573 45.99 -18.81 -17.55
C ASN A 573 45.47 -17.55 -18.28
N ARG A 574 46.26 -16.47 -18.27
CA ARG A 574 45.95 -15.17 -18.90
C ARG A 574 45.62 -15.28 -20.40
N GLU A 575 46.23 -16.24 -21.10
CA GLU A 575 46.04 -16.41 -22.54
C GLU A 575 44.80 -17.27 -22.88
N SER A 576 44.28 -18.05 -21.92
CA SER A 576 43.15 -18.97 -22.09
C SER A 576 42.01 -18.74 -21.09
N VAL A 577 41.88 -17.52 -20.56
CA VAL A 577 40.92 -17.12 -19.51
C VAL A 577 39.52 -17.67 -19.76
N LEU A 578 38.97 -17.47 -20.96
CA LEU A 578 37.62 -17.93 -21.27
C LEU A 578 37.50 -19.47 -21.28
N THR A 579 38.42 -20.15 -21.96
CA THR A 579 38.41 -21.61 -22.09
C THR A 579 38.55 -22.29 -20.73
N ASP A 580 39.46 -21.78 -19.89
CA ASP A 580 39.69 -22.29 -18.55
C ASP A 580 38.50 -22.01 -17.62
N THR A 581 37.88 -20.82 -17.73
CA THR A 581 36.64 -20.50 -17.00
C THR A 581 35.53 -21.50 -17.35
N LEU A 582 35.33 -21.79 -18.63
CA LEU A 582 34.30 -22.74 -19.05
C LEU A 582 34.60 -24.17 -18.60
N LYS A 583 35.87 -24.57 -18.66
CA LYS A 583 36.32 -25.86 -18.14
C LYS A 583 36.03 -25.95 -16.65
N TYR A 584 36.35 -24.91 -15.89
CA TYR A 584 36.00 -24.80 -14.47
C TYR A 584 34.49 -24.95 -14.29
N LEU A 585 33.67 -24.08 -14.87
CA LEU A 585 32.21 -24.07 -14.66
C LEU A 585 31.51 -25.39 -15.02
N ARG A 586 32.11 -26.22 -15.89
CA ARG A 586 31.60 -27.56 -16.26
C ARG A 586 31.77 -28.61 -15.15
N GLN A 587 32.64 -28.41 -14.16
CA GLN A 587 33.03 -29.42 -13.17
C GLN A 587 32.00 -29.73 -12.06
N LYS A 588 30.87 -29.00 -11.96
CA LYS A 588 29.74 -29.24 -11.01
C LYS A 588 30.09 -29.32 -9.50
N THR A 589 31.32 -29.03 -9.08
CA THR A 589 31.79 -29.13 -7.69
C THR A 589 31.77 -27.79 -6.92
N HIS A 590 31.31 -26.71 -7.55
CA HIS A 590 31.51 -25.35 -7.04
C HIS A 590 30.49 -24.92 -5.99
N ALA A 591 30.96 -24.24 -4.95
CA ALA A 591 30.15 -23.64 -3.92
C ALA A 591 30.14 -22.11 -4.05
N PHE A 592 29.33 -21.59 -4.98
CA PHE A 592 29.20 -20.14 -5.27
C PHE A 592 28.74 -19.27 -4.09
N ARG A 593 28.33 -19.88 -2.97
CA ARG A 593 28.08 -19.16 -1.70
C ARG A 593 29.36 -18.63 -1.04
N TYR A 594 30.53 -19.12 -1.44
CA TYR A 594 31.81 -18.64 -0.95
C TYR A 594 32.41 -17.66 -1.96
N PRO A 595 33.12 -16.61 -1.49
CA PRO A 595 33.82 -15.69 -2.36
C PRO A 595 34.75 -16.41 -3.33
N LEU A 596 34.80 -15.93 -4.57
CA LEU A 596 35.70 -16.43 -5.60
C LEU A 596 37.14 -16.09 -5.20
N GLN A 597 38.02 -17.07 -5.29
CA GLN A 597 39.47 -16.87 -5.19
C GLN A 597 40.11 -17.22 -6.52
N VAL A 598 40.80 -16.27 -7.13
CA VAL A 598 41.48 -16.44 -8.42
C VAL A 598 42.98 -16.65 -8.21
N THR A 599 43.57 -17.58 -8.94
CA THR A 599 45.02 -17.76 -9.01
C THR A 599 45.46 -17.89 -10.46
N PHE A 600 46.33 -16.99 -10.91
CA PHE A 600 46.96 -17.10 -12.23
C PHE A 600 48.10 -18.13 -12.19
N ILE A 601 48.08 -19.08 -13.13
CA ILE A 601 49.06 -20.17 -13.17
C ILE A 601 50.46 -19.59 -13.42
N GLY A 602 51.38 -19.86 -12.50
CA GLY A 602 52.77 -19.37 -12.57
C GLY A 602 53.01 -18.03 -11.86
N GLU A 603 51.99 -17.45 -11.23
CA GLU A 603 52.10 -16.20 -10.46
C GLU A 603 51.92 -16.46 -8.96
N ASN A 604 52.78 -15.85 -8.13
CA ASN A 604 52.67 -15.91 -6.68
C ASN A 604 51.79 -14.74 -6.20
N GLY A 605 50.56 -15.02 -5.74
CA GLY A 605 49.66 -14.01 -5.21
C GLY A 605 48.48 -14.62 -4.45
N VAL A 606 48.00 -13.92 -3.42
CA VAL A 606 46.78 -14.26 -2.68
C VAL A 606 45.69 -13.29 -3.11
N ASP A 607 44.56 -13.82 -3.56
CA ASP A 607 43.46 -13.00 -4.03
C ASP A 607 42.73 -12.30 -2.87
N MET A 608 43.04 -11.02 -2.69
CA MET A 608 42.32 -10.12 -1.80
C MET A 608 41.41 -9.19 -2.62
N ARG A 609 40.70 -9.76 -3.60
CA ARG A 609 39.82 -9.11 -4.60
C ARG A 609 40.51 -8.43 -5.78
N GLY A 610 41.83 -8.26 -5.74
CA GLY A 610 42.59 -7.67 -6.84
C GLY A 610 42.71 -8.60 -8.05
N LEU A 611 43.03 -9.88 -7.82
CA LEU A 611 43.21 -10.86 -8.88
C LEU A 611 41.87 -11.25 -9.51
N SER A 612 40.82 -11.36 -8.70
CA SER A 612 39.46 -11.58 -9.21
C SER A 612 38.93 -10.40 -10.03
N ALA A 613 39.20 -9.15 -9.63
CA ALA A 613 38.84 -7.97 -10.43
C ALA A 613 39.50 -8.01 -11.81
N GLU A 614 40.79 -8.32 -11.83
CA GLU A 614 41.55 -8.46 -13.06
C GLU A 614 41.03 -9.59 -13.95
N PHE A 615 40.71 -10.74 -13.34
CA PHE A 615 40.10 -11.86 -14.03
C PHE A 615 38.78 -11.47 -14.72
N PHE A 616 37.87 -10.79 -14.03
CA PHE A 616 36.61 -10.36 -14.65
C PHE A 616 36.84 -9.35 -15.77
N PHE A 617 37.83 -8.47 -15.67
CA PHE A 617 38.22 -7.56 -16.74
C PHE A 617 38.72 -8.31 -17.99
N LEU A 618 39.70 -9.22 -17.84
CA LEU A 618 40.24 -10.03 -18.94
C LEU A 618 39.18 -10.96 -19.55
N LEU A 619 38.34 -11.54 -18.70
CA LEU A 619 37.24 -12.39 -19.13
C LEU A 619 36.25 -11.56 -19.96
N SER A 620 35.85 -10.37 -19.52
CA SER A 620 34.94 -9.50 -20.28
C SER A 620 35.43 -9.22 -21.70
N GLN A 621 36.72 -8.92 -21.88
CA GLN A 621 37.31 -8.74 -23.21
C GLN A 621 37.22 -10.00 -24.09
N SER A 622 37.34 -11.17 -23.46
CA SER A 622 37.21 -12.46 -24.13
C SER A 622 35.75 -12.81 -24.43
N LEU A 623 34.81 -12.43 -23.57
CA LEU A 623 33.37 -12.66 -23.71
C LEU A 623 32.79 -11.92 -24.92
N VAL A 624 33.21 -10.67 -25.16
CA VAL A 624 32.82 -9.91 -26.37
C VAL A 624 33.32 -10.60 -27.65
N LYS A 625 34.41 -11.38 -27.56
CA LYS A 625 35.01 -12.14 -28.67
C LYS A 625 34.58 -13.61 -28.72
N TRP A 626 33.72 -14.08 -27.80
CA TRP A 626 33.37 -15.49 -27.52
C TRP A 626 32.48 -16.13 -28.61
N GLU A 627 32.84 -15.94 -29.88
CA GLU A 627 32.01 -16.24 -31.05
C GLU A 627 30.82 -15.29 -31.21
N LYS A 628 30.67 -14.68 -32.39
CA LYS A 628 29.56 -13.78 -32.76
C LYS A 628 28.15 -14.41 -32.69
N LYS A 629 28.03 -15.65 -32.22
CA LYS A 629 26.80 -16.45 -32.18
C LYS A 629 26.01 -16.31 -30.86
N VAL A 630 26.64 -15.87 -29.77
CA VAL A 630 25.97 -15.76 -28.46
C VAL A 630 25.46 -14.34 -28.22
N LEU A 631 26.31 -13.34 -28.47
CA LEU A 631 25.99 -11.94 -28.27
C LEU A 631 26.17 -11.16 -29.58
N GLU A 632 25.28 -10.20 -29.79
CA GLU A 632 25.31 -9.26 -30.91
C GLU A 632 25.62 -7.85 -30.38
N ILE A 633 26.46 -7.12 -31.12
CA ILE A 633 26.81 -5.73 -30.81
C ILE A 633 25.94 -4.85 -31.73
N HIS A 634 25.11 -4.01 -31.13
CA HIS A 634 24.24 -3.08 -31.83
C HIS A 634 24.98 -1.77 -32.19
N GLU A 635 24.38 -0.95 -33.04
CA GLU A 635 24.93 0.35 -33.46
C GLU A 635 25.19 1.30 -32.27
N SER A 636 24.40 1.16 -31.19
CA SER A 636 24.58 1.86 -29.92
C SER A 636 25.83 1.45 -29.13
N SER A 637 26.61 0.48 -29.65
CA SER A 637 27.69 -0.23 -28.94
C SER A 637 27.24 -1.10 -27.77
N LEU A 638 25.92 -1.17 -27.51
CA LEU A 638 25.35 -2.09 -26.53
C LEU A 638 25.31 -3.52 -27.06
N VAL A 639 25.32 -4.45 -26.12
CA VAL A 639 25.39 -5.89 -26.38
C VAL A 639 24.05 -6.54 -26.01
N TRP A 640 23.49 -7.34 -26.93
CA TRP A 640 22.25 -8.07 -26.71
C TRP A 640 22.36 -9.55 -27.10
N PHE A 641 21.38 -10.36 -26.70
CA PHE A 641 21.35 -11.78 -27.04
C PHE A 641 21.09 -11.97 -28.53
N ASN A 642 21.88 -12.81 -29.18
CA ASN A 642 21.66 -13.18 -30.58
C ASN A 642 20.43 -14.13 -30.69
N PRO A 643 19.35 -13.74 -31.41
CA PRO A 643 18.14 -14.56 -31.56
C PRO A 643 18.38 -15.90 -32.29
N ASP A 644 19.37 -15.96 -33.19
CA ASP A 644 19.66 -17.13 -34.05
C ASP A 644 20.65 -18.13 -33.41
N GLY A 645 21.09 -17.87 -32.18
CA GLY A 645 22.07 -18.67 -31.42
C GLY A 645 21.60 -20.06 -30.95
N MET A 646 20.82 -20.79 -31.75
CA MET A 646 20.08 -22.03 -31.39
C MET A 646 20.95 -23.20 -30.89
N GLN A 647 22.26 -23.22 -31.17
CA GLN A 647 23.19 -24.28 -30.71
C GLN A 647 23.90 -23.94 -29.38
N ALA A 648 23.72 -22.73 -28.82
CA ALA A 648 24.51 -22.19 -27.72
C ALA A 648 23.77 -22.14 -26.35
N ASN A 649 22.73 -22.96 -26.16
CA ASN A 649 21.91 -22.96 -24.93
C ASN A 649 22.72 -23.09 -23.62
N ARG A 650 23.85 -23.81 -23.65
CA ARG A 650 24.76 -23.93 -22.49
C ARG A 650 25.60 -22.68 -22.29
N ASP A 651 25.94 -21.96 -23.34
CA ASP A 651 26.82 -20.79 -23.27
C ASP A 651 26.10 -19.58 -22.68
N PHE A 652 24.81 -19.38 -23.02
CA PHE A 652 23.97 -18.39 -22.33
C PHE A 652 23.87 -18.66 -20.84
N TYR A 653 23.73 -19.93 -20.43
CA TYR A 653 23.74 -20.32 -19.03
C TYR A 653 25.08 -19.97 -18.35
N TYR A 654 26.22 -20.28 -18.96
CA TYR A 654 27.52 -19.94 -18.39
C TYR A 654 27.78 -18.42 -18.35
N LEU A 655 27.36 -17.68 -19.37
CA LEU A 655 27.39 -16.21 -19.37
C LEU A 655 26.59 -15.67 -18.18
N GLY A 656 25.39 -16.22 -17.94
CA GLY A 656 24.60 -15.92 -16.75
C GLY A 656 25.36 -16.19 -15.46
N VAL A 657 25.95 -17.39 -15.31
CA VAL A 657 26.75 -17.75 -14.12
C VAL A 657 27.89 -16.75 -13.89
N ILE A 658 28.61 -16.36 -14.94
CA ILE A 658 29.71 -15.40 -14.85
C ILE A 658 29.20 -14.02 -14.39
N CYS A 659 28.10 -13.52 -14.97
CA CYS A 659 27.50 -12.25 -14.56
C CYS A 659 27.03 -12.29 -13.10
N GLY A 660 26.38 -13.38 -12.68
CA GLY A 660 25.98 -13.58 -11.29
C GLY A 660 27.18 -13.66 -10.33
N MET A 661 28.25 -14.35 -10.74
CA MET A 661 29.49 -14.40 -9.96
C MET A 661 30.14 -13.02 -9.83
N ALA A 662 30.14 -12.20 -10.90
CA ALA A 662 30.67 -10.85 -10.86
C ALA A 662 29.91 -10.00 -9.82
N LEU A 663 28.57 -10.00 -9.87
CA LEU A 663 27.72 -9.30 -8.91
C LEU A 663 27.98 -9.77 -7.46
N TYR A 664 27.97 -11.09 -7.24
CA TYR A 664 28.14 -11.67 -5.91
C TYR A 664 29.53 -11.36 -5.32
N ASN A 665 30.56 -11.22 -6.15
CA ASN A 665 31.91 -10.89 -5.70
C ASN A 665 32.23 -9.39 -5.75
N HIS A 666 31.23 -8.54 -6.02
CA HIS A 666 31.36 -7.08 -6.15
C HIS A 666 32.37 -6.65 -7.23
N HIS A 667 32.38 -7.35 -8.35
CA HIS A 667 33.19 -7.04 -9.52
C HIS A 667 32.33 -6.61 -10.71
N TYR A 668 32.94 -5.81 -11.58
CA TYR A 668 32.30 -5.32 -12.78
C TYR A 668 32.50 -6.29 -13.95
N ILE A 669 31.51 -6.38 -14.81
CA ILE A 669 31.62 -7.02 -16.11
C ILE A 669 31.58 -5.95 -17.20
N ASN A 670 32.60 -5.93 -18.05
CA ASN A 670 32.79 -4.90 -19.07
C ASN A 670 32.06 -5.30 -20.36
N ILE A 671 30.74 -5.51 -20.28
CA ILE A 671 29.86 -5.90 -21.39
C ILE A 671 28.61 -5.03 -21.36
N ASP A 672 28.56 -3.93 -22.11
CA ASP A 672 27.51 -2.91 -22.04
C ASP A 672 26.11 -3.44 -22.44
N PHE A 673 25.39 -4.05 -21.49
CA PHE A 673 24.00 -4.49 -21.64
C PHE A 673 23.03 -3.32 -21.46
N PRO A 674 21.93 -3.27 -22.25
CA PRO A 674 20.89 -2.26 -22.07
C PRO A 674 20.14 -2.44 -20.74
N LEU A 675 19.49 -1.37 -20.26
CA LEU A 675 18.66 -1.39 -19.04
C LEU A 675 17.55 -2.47 -19.11
N ALA A 676 17.09 -2.79 -20.32
CA ALA A 676 16.16 -3.88 -20.59
C ALA A 676 16.56 -5.22 -19.97
N LEU A 677 17.86 -5.56 -19.92
CA LEU A 677 18.33 -6.82 -19.30
C LEU A 677 17.95 -6.86 -17.82
N PHE A 678 18.23 -5.77 -17.11
CA PHE A 678 18.04 -5.64 -15.67
C PHE A 678 16.56 -5.56 -15.31
N LYS A 679 15.75 -4.87 -16.13
CA LYS A 679 14.29 -4.92 -16.04
C LYS A 679 13.79 -6.36 -16.14
N LYS A 680 14.24 -7.12 -17.14
CA LYS A 680 13.83 -8.52 -17.29
C LYS A 680 14.26 -9.41 -16.12
N LEU A 681 15.48 -9.24 -15.59
CA LEU A 681 15.94 -9.98 -14.39
C LEU A 681 15.06 -9.71 -13.18
N LEU A 682 14.57 -8.47 -13.05
CA LEU A 682 13.67 -8.00 -11.98
C LEU A 682 12.18 -8.18 -12.31
N GLN A 683 11.84 -8.93 -13.38
CA GLN A 683 10.47 -9.20 -13.82
C GLN A 683 9.66 -7.93 -14.18
N GLN A 684 10.34 -6.88 -14.61
CA GLN A 684 9.76 -5.67 -15.18
C GLN A 684 9.76 -5.73 -16.71
N SER A 685 8.71 -5.18 -17.33
CA SER A 685 8.59 -5.14 -18.79
C SER A 685 9.44 -4.01 -19.40
N PRO A 686 10.28 -4.30 -20.40
CA PRO A 686 10.91 -3.27 -21.22
C PRO A 686 9.88 -2.43 -21.98
N THR A 687 10.26 -1.20 -22.29
CA THR A 687 9.45 -0.15 -22.91
C THR A 687 10.10 0.35 -24.20
N LEU A 688 9.41 1.25 -24.93
CA LEU A 688 9.98 1.89 -26.12
C LEU A 688 11.26 2.69 -25.83
N ASN A 689 11.40 3.25 -24.63
CA ASN A 689 12.63 3.94 -24.22
C ASN A 689 13.81 2.99 -24.07
N ASP A 690 13.56 1.74 -23.66
CA ASP A 690 14.60 0.72 -23.59
C ASP A 690 15.02 0.27 -24.99
N LEU A 691 14.08 0.24 -25.96
CA LEU A 691 14.42 0.02 -27.36
C LEU A 691 15.21 1.19 -27.95
N GLU A 692 14.93 2.42 -27.55
CA GLU A 692 15.71 3.59 -27.96
C GLU A 692 17.15 3.54 -27.47
N GLU A 693 17.37 3.04 -26.25
CA GLU A 693 18.70 2.77 -25.72
C GLU A 693 19.44 1.74 -26.59
N LEU A 694 18.79 0.61 -26.91
CA LEU A 694 19.40 -0.50 -27.66
C LEU A 694 19.58 -0.20 -29.16
N SER A 695 18.53 0.23 -29.83
CA SER A 695 18.44 0.47 -31.28
C SER A 695 17.76 1.83 -31.55
N PRO A 696 18.51 2.94 -31.47
CA PRO A 696 17.96 4.29 -31.61
C PRO A 696 17.26 4.54 -32.96
N VAL A 697 17.71 3.90 -34.04
CA VAL A 697 17.11 4.04 -35.37
C VAL A 697 15.73 3.37 -35.43
N GLU A 698 15.62 2.14 -34.92
CA GLU A 698 14.33 1.43 -34.85
C GLU A 698 13.34 2.17 -33.96
N ALA A 699 13.78 2.59 -32.77
CA ALA A 699 12.90 3.31 -31.84
C ALA A 699 12.42 4.65 -32.41
N ARG A 700 13.28 5.40 -33.12
CA ARG A 700 12.85 6.62 -33.82
C ARG A 700 11.78 6.34 -34.86
N THR A 701 11.89 5.25 -35.61
CA THR A 701 10.88 4.86 -36.60
C THR A 701 9.53 4.57 -35.94
N LEU A 702 9.52 3.85 -34.81
CA LEU A 702 8.31 3.56 -34.06
C LEU A 702 7.73 4.80 -33.36
N LYS A 703 8.57 5.72 -32.87
CA LYS A 703 8.13 7.01 -32.33
C LYS A 703 7.48 7.86 -33.41
N SER A 704 8.11 7.98 -34.58
CA SER A 704 7.52 8.66 -35.73
C SER A 704 6.17 8.06 -36.12
N LEU A 705 6.03 6.73 -36.10
CA LEU A 705 4.74 6.06 -36.33
C LEU A 705 3.67 6.45 -35.28
N LEU A 706 4.05 6.62 -34.01
CA LEU A 706 3.15 7.04 -32.93
C LEU A 706 2.79 8.53 -32.98
N GLU A 707 3.70 9.37 -33.44
CA GLU A 707 3.55 10.83 -33.51
C GLU A 707 2.86 11.30 -34.79
N GLU A 708 2.80 10.47 -35.84
CA GLU A 708 2.19 10.85 -37.12
C GLU A 708 0.69 11.16 -36.98
N ASP A 709 0.25 12.31 -37.49
CA ASP A 709 -1.13 12.77 -37.34
C ASP A 709 -2.00 12.45 -38.55
N GLU A 710 -1.41 12.21 -39.72
CA GLU A 710 -2.11 11.94 -40.97
C GLU A 710 -2.33 10.43 -41.21
N ASP A 711 -3.59 9.99 -41.28
CA ASP A 711 -3.96 8.58 -41.52
C ASP A 711 -3.40 8.06 -42.86
N GLU A 712 -3.38 8.90 -43.90
CA GLU A 712 -2.85 8.56 -45.23
C GLU A 712 -1.35 8.23 -45.18
N VAL A 713 -0.59 8.92 -44.33
CA VAL A 713 0.85 8.69 -44.15
C VAL A 713 1.10 7.41 -43.37
N VAL A 714 0.30 7.13 -42.34
CA VAL A 714 0.36 5.87 -41.58
C VAL A 714 0.09 4.67 -42.49
N ASP A 715 -0.92 4.77 -43.35
CA ASP A 715 -1.29 3.73 -44.31
C ASP A 715 -0.23 3.52 -45.41
N MET A 716 0.53 4.57 -45.77
CA MET A 716 1.63 4.49 -46.72
C MET A 716 2.82 3.66 -46.23
N PHE A 717 3.10 3.62 -44.92
CA PHE A 717 4.22 2.82 -44.37
C PHE A 717 4.08 1.32 -44.66
N SER A 718 2.88 0.83 -45.00
CA SER A 718 2.63 -0.56 -45.38
C SER A 718 3.11 -1.60 -44.35
N PHE A 719 3.14 -1.22 -43.07
CA PHE A 719 3.43 -2.16 -41.99
C PHE A 719 2.25 -3.12 -41.77
N ASP A 720 2.58 -4.36 -41.45
CA ASP A 720 1.65 -5.37 -40.93
C ASP A 720 2.15 -5.85 -39.56
N PHE A 721 1.40 -6.72 -38.88
CA PHE A 721 1.81 -7.25 -37.58
C PHE A 721 2.83 -8.41 -37.73
N THR A 722 3.86 -8.21 -38.54
CA THR A 722 5.01 -9.13 -38.66
C THR A 722 6.34 -8.42 -38.44
N VAL A 723 7.30 -9.14 -37.85
CA VAL A 723 8.68 -8.67 -37.65
C VAL A 723 9.62 -9.83 -37.97
N ASN A 724 10.57 -9.63 -38.89
CA ASN A 724 11.49 -10.68 -39.36
C ASN A 724 10.80 -12.00 -39.78
N GLY A 725 9.59 -11.90 -40.35
CA GLY A 725 8.79 -13.06 -40.78
C GLY A 725 7.99 -13.75 -39.66
N GLU A 726 8.13 -13.33 -38.40
CA GLU A 726 7.35 -13.81 -37.26
C GLU A 726 6.08 -12.97 -37.07
N LYS A 727 4.93 -13.63 -36.86
CA LYS A 727 3.64 -12.95 -36.68
C LYS A 727 3.47 -12.52 -35.21
N LEU A 728 3.30 -11.22 -34.97
CA LEU A 728 3.11 -10.66 -33.62
C LEU A 728 1.76 -11.03 -33.01
N ILE A 729 0.75 -11.19 -33.87
CA ILE A 729 -0.62 -11.65 -33.56
C ILE A 729 -1.06 -12.72 -34.58
N PRO A 730 -2.10 -13.52 -34.30
CA PRO A 730 -2.69 -14.43 -35.27
C PRO A 730 -3.09 -13.70 -36.56
N ASN A 731 -2.67 -14.23 -37.71
CA ASN A 731 -2.87 -13.62 -39.04
C ASN A 731 -2.28 -12.21 -39.18
N GLY A 732 -1.20 -11.90 -38.45
CA GLY A 732 -0.58 -10.58 -38.46
C GLY A 732 -0.13 -10.09 -39.85
N ASP A 733 0.24 -11.00 -40.75
CA ASP A 733 0.55 -10.78 -42.17
C ASP A 733 -0.64 -10.28 -43.01
N GLN A 734 -1.85 -10.39 -42.47
CA GLN A 734 -3.08 -9.93 -43.12
C GLN A 734 -3.67 -8.70 -42.43
N ILE A 735 -3.09 -8.26 -41.31
CA ILE A 735 -3.59 -7.16 -40.50
C ILE A 735 -2.62 -5.99 -40.66
N ARG A 736 -3.07 -4.93 -41.33
CA ARG A 736 -2.28 -3.71 -41.49
C ARG A 736 -2.23 -2.89 -40.21
N VAL A 737 -1.12 -2.21 -40.00
CA VAL A 737 -0.98 -1.21 -38.95
C VAL A 737 -1.69 0.07 -39.39
N THR A 738 -2.53 0.62 -38.53
CA THR A 738 -3.34 1.82 -38.73
C THR A 738 -3.23 2.72 -37.49
N LYS A 739 -3.69 3.97 -37.58
CA LYS A 739 -3.68 4.90 -36.43
C LYS A 739 -4.42 4.35 -35.20
N ALA A 740 -5.46 3.54 -35.39
CA ALA A 740 -6.22 2.94 -34.29
C ALA A 740 -5.49 1.79 -33.58
N ASN A 741 -4.56 1.11 -34.25
CA ASN A 741 -3.90 -0.09 -33.72
C ASN A 741 -2.37 0.05 -33.55
N ARG A 742 -1.78 1.18 -33.97
CA ARG A 742 -0.32 1.44 -33.92
C ARG A 742 0.29 1.30 -32.54
N GLN A 743 -0.40 1.73 -31.47
CA GLN A 743 0.11 1.57 -30.11
C GLN A 743 0.31 0.10 -29.78
N LYS A 744 -0.69 -0.73 -30.12
CA LYS A 744 -0.63 -2.18 -29.94
C LYS A 744 0.48 -2.81 -30.78
N TYR A 745 0.72 -2.33 -32.00
CA TYR A 745 1.84 -2.78 -32.83
C TYR A 745 3.18 -2.47 -32.14
N VAL A 746 3.39 -1.23 -31.70
CA VAL A 746 4.63 -0.81 -31.02
C VAL A 746 4.86 -1.62 -29.74
N ASP A 747 3.84 -1.78 -28.90
CA ASP A 747 3.95 -2.57 -27.66
C ASP A 747 4.34 -4.03 -27.96
N LEU A 748 3.76 -4.63 -29.01
CA LEU A 748 4.08 -5.99 -29.43
C LEU A 748 5.45 -6.11 -30.11
N TYR A 749 5.91 -5.06 -30.79
CA TYR A 749 7.25 -4.99 -31.38
C TYR A 749 8.30 -4.98 -30.27
N VAL A 750 8.13 -4.11 -29.27
CA VAL A 750 9.02 -4.04 -28.09
C VAL A 750 9.03 -5.37 -27.34
N ASP A 751 7.86 -5.97 -27.10
CA ASP A 751 7.75 -7.31 -26.51
C ASP A 751 8.45 -8.39 -27.36
N PHE A 752 8.33 -8.31 -28.68
CA PHE A 752 9.01 -9.24 -29.57
C PHE A 752 10.53 -9.14 -29.45
N VAL A 753 11.10 -7.94 -29.56
CA VAL A 753 12.56 -7.69 -29.50
C VAL A 753 13.16 -8.14 -28.17
N PHE A 754 12.54 -7.79 -27.05
CA PHE A 754 13.12 -8.06 -25.75
C PHE A 754 12.69 -9.39 -25.13
N ASN A 755 11.52 -9.93 -25.48
CA ASN A 755 10.98 -11.14 -24.85
C ASN A 755 10.85 -12.31 -25.81
N LYS A 756 10.10 -12.20 -26.90
CA LYS A 756 9.77 -13.37 -27.75
C LYS A 756 11.00 -13.89 -28.52
N SER A 757 11.75 -13.01 -29.16
CA SER A 757 12.90 -13.36 -30.03
C SER A 757 14.04 -14.02 -29.26
N VAL A 758 14.20 -13.68 -27.97
CA VAL A 758 15.31 -14.12 -27.11
C VAL A 758 14.86 -14.95 -25.91
N LYS A 759 13.63 -15.48 -25.94
CA LYS A 759 13.00 -16.15 -24.79
C LYS A 759 13.89 -17.24 -24.19
N LYS A 760 14.36 -18.18 -25.02
CA LYS A 760 15.17 -19.33 -24.57
C LYS A 760 16.55 -18.88 -24.05
N GLN A 761 17.17 -17.94 -24.73
CA GLN A 761 18.48 -17.36 -24.40
C GLN A 761 18.41 -16.71 -23.03
N PHE A 762 17.40 -15.86 -22.80
CA PHE A 762 17.19 -15.19 -21.53
C PHE A 762 16.83 -16.18 -20.41
N GLU A 763 16.01 -17.20 -20.65
CA GLU A 763 15.70 -18.23 -19.65
C GLU A 763 16.97 -18.97 -19.18
N HIS A 764 17.87 -19.33 -20.11
CA HIS A 764 19.15 -19.95 -19.79
C HIS A 764 20.09 -18.99 -19.05
N PHE A 765 20.23 -17.76 -19.55
CA PHE A 765 21.03 -16.71 -18.91
C PHE A 765 20.55 -16.42 -17.48
N SER A 766 19.26 -16.16 -17.30
CA SER A 766 18.64 -15.91 -16.00
C SER A 766 18.91 -17.04 -15.03
N ARG A 767 18.65 -18.29 -15.43
CA ARG A 767 18.97 -19.47 -14.59
C ARG A 767 20.45 -19.56 -14.21
N GLY A 768 21.35 -19.20 -15.12
CA GLY A 768 22.78 -19.09 -14.85
C GLY A 768 23.10 -18.01 -13.84
N PHE A 769 22.52 -16.82 -14.01
CA PHE A 769 22.67 -15.66 -13.13
C PHE A 769 22.30 -15.99 -11.68
N PHE A 770 21.13 -16.60 -11.46
CA PHE A 770 20.71 -17.11 -10.14
C PHE A 770 21.69 -18.14 -9.57
N LYS A 771 22.34 -18.96 -10.41
CA LYS A 771 23.32 -19.93 -9.94
C LYS A 771 24.63 -19.27 -9.50
N GLY A 772 25.08 -18.24 -10.22
CA GLY A 772 26.29 -17.48 -9.91
C GLY A 772 26.15 -16.52 -8.73
N CYS A 773 24.94 -15.96 -8.53
CA CYS A 773 24.57 -15.14 -7.38
C CYS A 773 23.47 -15.84 -6.57
N PRO A 774 23.81 -16.75 -5.64
CA PRO A 774 22.84 -17.57 -4.93
C PRO A 774 21.99 -16.80 -3.90
N LEU A 775 22.38 -15.58 -3.54
CA LEU A 775 21.60 -14.69 -2.70
C LEU A 775 20.57 -13.94 -3.57
N ASP A 776 19.29 -13.96 -3.23
CA ASP A 776 18.19 -13.34 -3.96
C ASP A 776 17.98 -11.84 -3.63
N ALA A 777 18.67 -11.33 -2.61
CA ALA A 777 18.57 -9.94 -2.15
C ALA A 777 18.93 -8.89 -3.21
N TRP A 778 19.58 -9.25 -4.33
CA TRP A 778 19.78 -8.33 -5.46
C TRP A 778 18.46 -7.90 -6.13
N SER A 779 17.36 -8.62 -5.90
CA SER A 779 16.03 -8.24 -6.37
C SER A 779 15.49 -6.95 -5.73
N MET A 780 16.13 -6.46 -4.66
CA MET A 780 15.75 -5.21 -3.99
C MET A 780 16.19 -3.95 -4.75
N PHE A 781 17.13 -4.08 -5.69
CA PHE A 781 17.65 -2.96 -6.46
C PHE A 781 16.69 -2.57 -7.58
N HIS A 782 16.63 -1.28 -7.91
CA HIS A 782 16.03 -0.82 -9.16
C HIS A 782 16.88 -1.27 -10.36
N PRO A 783 16.30 -1.37 -11.58
CA PRO A 783 17.05 -1.77 -12.77
C PRO A 783 18.34 -0.98 -12.99
N GLU A 784 18.30 0.33 -12.76
CA GLU A 784 19.43 1.26 -12.90
C GLU A 784 20.49 0.97 -11.82
N GLU A 785 20.07 0.76 -10.58
CA GLU A 785 20.97 0.41 -9.47
C GLU A 785 21.67 -0.94 -9.73
N LEU A 786 20.94 -1.94 -10.24
CA LEU A 786 21.47 -3.26 -10.54
C LEU A 786 22.43 -3.23 -11.74
N GLN A 787 22.12 -2.43 -12.76
CA GLN A 787 23.01 -2.16 -13.88
C GLN A 787 24.31 -1.53 -13.35
N GLU A 788 24.23 -0.47 -12.56
CA GLU A 788 25.40 0.19 -11.99
C GLU A 788 26.26 -0.73 -11.10
N LEU A 789 25.65 -1.68 -10.37
CA LEU A 789 26.40 -2.65 -9.56
C LEU A 789 27.18 -3.65 -10.40
N LEU A 790 26.65 -4.06 -11.56
CA LEU A 790 27.28 -5.03 -12.44
C LEU A 790 28.24 -4.38 -13.46
N HIS A 791 27.96 -3.14 -13.88
CA HIS A 791 28.75 -2.40 -14.88
C HIS A 791 29.76 -1.42 -14.32
N GLY A 792 29.45 -0.82 -13.17
CA GLY A 792 30.10 0.40 -12.72
C GLY A 792 29.71 1.62 -13.58
N SER A 793 30.09 2.81 -13.13
CA SER A 793 29.84 4.05 -13.88
C SER A 793 30.85 4.20 -15.02
N PRO A 794 30.40 4.54 -16.24
CA PRO A 794 31.29 4.94 -17.34
C PRO A 794 31.70 6.42 -17.25
N LYS A 795 31.22 7.17 -16.25
CA LYS A 795 31.53 8.59 -16.07
C LYS A 795 32.79 8.74 -15.22
N TYR A 796 33.79 9.44 -15.76
CA TYR A 796 35.07 9.65 -15.13
C TYR A 796 35.23 11.09 -14.66
N GLU A 797 35.06 11.34 -13.36
CA GLU A 797 35.36 12.63 -12.73
C GLU A 797 36.80 12.64 -12.21
N TRP A 798 37.79 12.79 -13.10
CA TRP A 798 39.22 12.66 -12.76
C TRP A 798 39.69 13.60 -11.64
N LYS A 799 39.04 14.76 -11.46
CA LYS A 799 39.33 15.67 -10.34
C LYS A 799 38.93 15.08 -8.99
N GLU A 800 37.84 14.32 -8.95
CA GLU A 800 37.40 13.60 -7.75
C GLU A 800 38.46 12.56 -7.34
N LEU A 801 39.06 11.84 -8.29
CA LEU A 801 40.14 10.88 -8.01
C LEU A 801 41.33 11.53 -7.29
N GLN A 802 41.72 12.74 -7.69
CA GLN A 802 42.78 13.50 -7.01
C GLN A 802 42.36 13.95 -5.61
N GLN A 803 41.13 14.45 -5.45
CA GLN A 803 40.60 14.93 -4.17
C GLN A 803 40.47 13.82 -3.13
N CYS A 804 40.19 12.59 -3.58
CA CYS A 804 40.03 11.42 -2.71
C CYS A 804 41.33 10.63 -2.51
N ALA A 805 42.45 11.06 -3.11
CA ALA A 805 43.73 10.42 -2.92
C ALA A 805 44.29 10.69 -1.52
N SER A 806 44.83 9.64 -0.91
CA SER A 806 45.52 9.68 0.38
C SER A 806 47.01 9.40 0.20
N TYR A 807 47.83 10.00 1.05
CA TYR A 807 49.28 10.03 0.90
C TYR A 807 49.92 9.33 2.11
N GLU A 808 50.67 8.27 1.85
CA GLU A 808 51.39 7.49 2.86
C GLU A 808 52.86 7.90 2.86
N LYS A 809 53.38 8.35 4.00
CA LYS A 809 54.76 8.85 4.15
C LYS A 809 55.14 10.00 3.20
N CYS A 810 54.15 10.68 2.64
CA CYS A 810 54.29 11.83 1.75
C CYS A 810 53.10 12.78 1.93
N SER A 811 53.16 13.95 1.30
CA SER A 811 52.12 14.97 1.35
C SER A 811 51.68 15.41 -0.04
N ALA A 812 50.45 15.91 -0.17
CA ALA A 812 49.95 16.50 -1.41
C ALA A 812 50.80 17.71 -1.88
N SER A 813 51.56 18.33 -0.97
CA SER A 813 52.46 19.45 -1.27
C SER A 813 53.83 19.04 -1.80
N ASP A 814 54.19 17.75 -1.77
CA ASP A 814 55.48 17.26 -2.25
C ASP A 814 55.60 17.46 -3.76
N GLU A 815 56.76 17.95 -4.22
CA GLU A 815 56.95 18.33 -5.62
C GLU A 815 56.73 17.16 -6.59
N LEU A 816 57.18 15.96 -6.21
CA LEU A 816 56.97 14.74 -6.99
C LEU A 816 55.49 14.37 -7.11
N ILE A 817 54.68 14.62 -6.07
CA ILE A 817 53.24 14.35 -6.08
C ILE A 817 52.51 15.35 -6.97
N LYS A 818 52.90 16.63 -6.95
CA LYS A 818 52.40 17.63 -7.90
C LYS A 818 52.76 17.27 -9.34
N ASN A 819 54.00 16.83 -9.57
CA ASN A 819 54.48 16.37 -10.86
C ASN A 819 53.70 15.14 -11.35
N PHE A 820 53.43 14.17 -10.47
CA PHE A 820 52.59 13.02 -10.76
C PHE A 820 51.20 13.44 -11.25
N TRP A 821 50.49 14.30 -10.50
CA TRP A 821 49.16 14.74 -10.90
C TRP A 821 49.18 15.56 -12.20
N THR A 822 50.19 16.41 -12.39
CA THR A 822 50.38 17.15 -13.63
C THR A 822 50.50 16.20 -14.81
N VAL A 823 51.41 15.22 -14.72
CA VAL A 823 51.59 14.19 -15.75
C VAL A 823 50.32 13.37 -15.95
N PHE A 824 49.63 12.98 -14.88
CA PHE A 824 48.38 12.21 -14.96
C PHE A 824 47.28 12.98 -15.72
N PHE A 825 47.12 14.28 -15.47
CA PHE A 825 46.10 15.08 -16.17
C PHE A 825 46.44 15.32 -17.64
N GLU A 826 47.73 15.33 -18.00
CA GLU A 826 48.19 15.39 -19.40
C GLU A 826 47.95 14.08 -20.18
N LEU A 827 47.72 12.95 -19.51
CA LEU A 827 47.43 11.68 -20.19
C LEU A 827 46.13 11.76 -20.99
N SER A 828 46.10 11.05 -22.12
CA SER A 828 44.85 10.78 -22.85
C SER A 828 43.87 10.00 -21.99
N GLU A 829 42.58 10.10 -22.29
CA GLU A 829 41.53 9.32 -21.60
C GLU A 829 41.82 7.81 -21.61
N GLU A 830 42.31 7.28 -22.73
CA GLU A 830 42.69 5.87 -22.85
C GLU A 830 43.81 5.50 -21.87
N ASN A 831 44.83 6.35 -21.74
CA ASN A 831 45.94 6.11 -20.82
C ASN A 831 45.50 6.28 -19.35
N LYS A 832 44.56 7.17 -19.05
CA LYS A 832 43.96 7.27 -17.70
C LYS A 832 43.16 6.02 -17.33
N LYS A 833 42.43 5.43 -18.29
CA LYS A 833 41.75 4.14 -18.09
C LYS A 833 42.74 2.99 -17.89
N LYS A 834 43.82 2.93 -18.67
CA LYS A 834 44.92 1.97 -18.46
C LYS A 834 45.57 2.13 -17.08
N PHE A 835 45.69 3.36 -16.58
CA PHE A 835 46.15 3.61 -15.22
C PHE A 835 45.19 3.03 -14.17
N LEU A 836 43.87 3.16 -14.34
CA LEU A 836 42.90 2.51 -13.43
C LEU A 836 43.01 0.99 -13.45
N ILE A 837 43.19 0.38 -14.63
CA ILE A 837 43.43 -1.07 -14.75
C ILE A 837 44.72 -1.46 -14.01
N PHE A 838 45.79 -0.68 -14.19
CA PHE A 838 47.05 -0.90 -13.48
C PHE A 838 46.91 -0.83 -11.96
N LEU A 839 46.14 0.14 -11.47
CA LEU A 839 45.98 0.38 -10.05
C LEU A 839 44.96 -0.55 -9.38
N TYR A 840 43.91 -0.95 -10.09
CA TYR A 840 42.75 -1.61 -9.49
C TYR A 840 42.29 -2.90 -10.18
N GLY A 841 42.93 -3.30 -11.28
CA GLY A 841 42.51 -4.44 -12.10
C GLY A 841 41.27 -4.19 -12.97
N THR A 842 40.73 -2.96 -12.98
CA THR A 842 39.57 -2.58 -13.80
C THR A 842 39.55 -1.08 -14.07
N ASP A 843 39.02 -0.68 -15.23
CA ASP A 843 38.77 0.70 -15.63
C ASP A 843 37.40 1.24 -15.19
N ARG A 844 36.55 0.42 -14.57
CA ARG A 844 35.20 0.83 -14.16
C ARG A 844 35.19 1.54 -12.81
N VAL A 845 34.38 2.60 -12.69
CA VAL A 845 34.27 3.44 -11.49
C VAL A 845 33.13 2.93 -10.60
N PRO A 846 33.29 2.92 -9.27
CA PRO A 846 32.20 2.52 -8.38
C PRO A 846 30.99 3.44 -8.41
N VAL A 847 29.86 2.88 -8.01
CA VAL A 847 28.62 3.62 -7.71
C VAL A 847 28.94 4.72 -6.69
N GLY A 848 28.61 5.97 -7.02
CA GLY A 848 28.92 7.14 -6.21
C GLY A 848 30.27 7.82 -6.51
N GLY A 849 30.97 7.43 -7.57
CA GLY A 849 32.18 8.11 -8.04
C GLY A 849 33.48 7.60 -7.40
N PHE A 850 34.57 8.33 -7.64
CA PHE A 850 35.89 7.98 -7.09
C PHE A 850 35.95 8.11 -5.57
N SER A 851 35.06 8.87 -4.93
CA SER A 851 34.96 8.99 -3.47
C SER A 851 34.70 7.66 -2.75
N LYS A 852 34.17 6.66 -3.46
CA LYS A 852 33.95 5.31 -2.93
C LYS A 852 35.12 4.36 -3.20
N ARG A 853 36.23 4.86 -3.77
CA ARG A 853 37.43 4.08 -4.09
C ARG A 853 38.67 4.78 -3.53
N SER A 854 39.37 4.14 -2.59
CA SER A 854 40.60 4.73 -2.07
C SER A 854 41.74 4.62 -3.10
N LEU A 855 42.36 5.75 -3.44
CA LEU A 855 43.71 5.78 -4.02
C LEU A 855 44.69 6.14 -2.90
N LYS A 856 45.72 5.32 -2.70
CA LYS A 856 46.81 5.57 -1.75
C LYS A 856 48.12 5.74 -2.52
N ILE A 857 48.85 6.82 -2.31
CA ILE A 857 50.16 7.03 -2.93
C ILE A 857 51.23 6.92 -1.86
N LEU A 858 52.20 6.03 -2.06
CA LEU A 858 53.35 5.81 -1.20
C LEU A 858 54.62 6.17 -1.97
N LEU A 859 55.45 7.05 -1.41
CA LEU A 859 56.78 7.31 -1.98
C LEU A 859 57.79 6.25 -1.51
N LEU A 860 58.54 5.70 -2.47
CA LEU A 860 59.60 4.75 -2.21
C LEU A 860 60.96 5.45 -2.28
N GLU A 861 61.71 5.41 -1.18
CA GLU A 861 63.11 5.84 -1.14
C GLU A 861 64.02 4.68 -1.55
N CYS A 862 64.69 4.83 -2.69
CA CYS A 862 65.72 3.90 -3.14
C CYS A 862 66.82 4.66 -3.93
N PRO A 863 68.08 4.19 -3.88
CA PRO A 863 69.21 4.85 -4.55
C PRO A 863 69.16 4.76 -6.08
N ASP A 864 68.36 3.85 -6.63
CA ASP A 864 68.16 3.54 -8.05
C ASP A 864 66.74 3.90 -8.55
N ALA A 865 66.16 4.99 -8.03
CA ALA A 865 64.75 5.35 -8.27
C ALA A 865 64.40 5.51 -9.76
N ASP A 866 65.27 6.15 -10.55
CA ASP A 866 65.06 6.38 -11.99
C ASP A 866 65.13 5.10 -12.83
N ASP A 867 65.72 4.03 -12.32
CA ASP A 867 65.75 2.73 -13.01
C ASP A 867 64.47 1.92 -12.75
N ARG A 868 63.75 2.21 -11.66
CA ARG A 868 62.56 1.46 -11.24
C ARG A 868 61.27 1.94 -11.89
N LEU A 869 60.37 1.00 -12.13
CA LEU A 869 59.00 1.28 -12.55
C LEU A 869 58.12 1.57 -11.31
N PRO A 870 57.05 2.35 -11.46
CA PRO A 870 56.03 2.45 -10.43
C PRO A 870 55.40 1.07 -10.19
N GLU A 871 55.05 0.76 -8.96
CA GLU A 871 54.40 -0.51 -8.60
C GLU A 871 52.98 -0.25 -8.09
N ALA A 872 52.06 -1.17 -8.36
CA ALA A 872 50.70 -1.12 -7.83
C ALA A 872 50.41 -2.34 -6.95
N GLN A 873 49.94 -2.08 -5.74
CA GLN A 873 49.31 -3.10 -4.89
C GLN A 873 47.79 -3.03 -5.12
N THR A 874 47.33 -3.74 -6.14
CA THR A 874 45.96 -3.64 -6.66
C THR A 874 44.89 -3.97 -5.61
N CYS A 875 45.13 -4.95 -4.75
CA CYS A 875 44.24 -5.32 -3.64
C CYS A 875 43.99 -4.17 -2.63
N PHE A 876 44.91 -3.21 -2.55
CA PHE A 876 44.83 -2.10 -1.59
C PHE A 876 44.60 -0.74 -2.27
N GLY A 877 44.52 -0.69 -3.60
CA GLY A 877 44.42 0.57 -4.35
C GLY A 877 45.62 1.48 -4.10
N ARG A 878 46.81 0.90 -3.88
CA ARG A 878 48.02 1.65 -3.52
C ARG A 878 48.98 1.71 -4.70
N LEU A 879 49.39 2.93 -5.05
CA LEU A 879 50.47 3.23 -5.98
C LEU A 879 51.77 3.47 -5.18
N ILE A 880 52.81 2.70 -5.49
CA ILE A 880 54.16 2.89 -4.97
C ILE A 880 54.96 3.62 -6.04
N LEU A 881 55.36 4.85 -5.73
CA LEU A 881 56.05 5.74 -6.65
C LEU A 881 57.51 5.92 -6.21
N PRO A 882 58.50 5.45 -6.98
CA PRO A 882 59.91 5.77 -6.75
C PRO A 882 60.13 7.29 -6.77
N LYS A 883 61.07 7.77 -5.96
CA LYS A 883 61.46 9.19 -5.94
C LYS A 883 62.28 9.58 -7.18
N TYR A 884 61.61 9.75 -8.32
CA TYR A 884 62.23 10.13 -9.59
C TYR A 884 62.96 11.48 -9.51
N SER A 885 64.07 11.61 -10.23
CA SER A 885 64.88 12.82 -10.24
C SER A 885 64.24 13.97 -11.02
N ASP A 886 63.42 13.67 -12.03
CA ASP A 886 62.74 14.67 -12.86
C ASP A 886 61.38 14.20 -13.40
N THR A 887 60.58 15.17 -13.86
CA THR A 887 59.20 14.94 -14.35
C THR A 887 59.13 14.14 -15.65
N ASN A 888 60.14 14.22 -16.53
CA ASN A 888 60.16 13.44 -17.77
C ASN A 888 60.41 11.96 -17.46
N THR A 889 61.32 11.66 -16.54
CA THR A 889 61.52 10.28 -16.06
C THR A 889 60.24 9.71 -15.46
N LEU A 890 59.53 10.47 -14.60
CA LEU A 890 58.21 10.05 -14.09
C LEU A 890 57.23 9.77 -15.22
N ARG A 891 57.14 10.66 -16.23
CA ARG A 891 56.23 10.52 -17.37
C ARG A 891 56.54 9.26 -18.16
N ASP A 892 57.80 9.04 -18.53
CA ASP A 892 58.22 7.90 -19.33
C ASP A 892 57.99 6.59 -18.60
N LYS A 893 58.31 6.52 -17.30
CA LYS A 893 58.11 5.32 -16.48
C LYS A 893 56.63 5.02 -16.24
N LEU A 894 55.81 6.05 -16.01
CA LEU A 894 54.36 5.90 -15.87
C LEU A 894 53.71 5.43 -17.18
N ILE A 895 54.04 6.06 -18.31
CA ILE A 895 53.55 5.65 -19.64
C ILE A 895 54.01 4.24 -19.98
N HIS A 896 55.25 3.88 -19.62
CA HIS A 896 55.75 2.53 -19.82
C HIS A 896 54.93 1.50 -19.02
N VAL A 897 54.69 1.76 -17.73
CA VAL A 897 53.99 0.78 -16.88
C VAL A 897 52.54 0.56 -17.32
N ILE A 898 51.81 1.63 -17.68
CA ILE A 898 50.40 1.51 -18.09
C ILE A 898 50.22 0.85 -19.46
N ASN A 899 51.25 0.84 -20.32
CA ASN A 899 51.17 0.22 -21.65
C ASN A 899 51.78 -1.19 -21.72
N PHE A 900 52.77 -1.50 -20.88
CA PHE A 900 53.57 -2.73 -20.99
C PHE A 900 53.49 -3.65 -19.78
N CYS A 901 53.00 -3.21 -18.63
CA CYS A 901 52.86 -4.08 -17.47
C CYS A 901 51.63 -4.99 -17.66
N LYS A 902 51.90 -6.26 -18.01
CA LYS A 902 50.87 -7.31 -18.21
C LYS A 902 50.59 -8.16 -16.97
N VAL A 903 51.32 -7.95 -15.88
CA VAL A 903 51.20 -8.71 -14.62
C VAL A 903 50.77 -7.73 -13.54
N PHE A 904 49.64 -8.00 -12.88
CA PHE A 904 49.11 -7.19 -11.79
C PHE A 904 49.11 -8.03 -10.52
N GLY A 905 49.66 -7.50 -9.43
CA GLY A 905 49.74 -8.18 -8.14
C GLY A 905 51.12 -8.76 -7.82
N ARG A 906 52.03 -7.90 -7.36
CA ARG A 906 52.92 -8.32 -6.27
C ARG A 906 52.20 -7.98 -4.97
N ALA A 907 51.94 -9.01 -4.15
CA ALA A 907 51.46 -8.82 -2.78
C ALA A 907 52.53 -8.09 -1.96
#